data_AF-A0A928T563-F1
#
_entry.id   AF-A0A928T563-F1
#
_cell.length_a   1.000
_cell.length_b   1.000
_cell.length_c   1.000
_cell.angle_alpha   90.00
_cell.angle_beta   90.00
_cell.angle_gamma   90.00
#
_symmetry.space_group_name_H-M   'P 1'
#
loop_
_entity.id
_entity.type
_entity.pdbx_description
1 polymer ?
#
loop_
_entity_poly.entity_id
_entity_poly.type
_entity_poly.pdbx_seq_one_letter_code
_entity_poly.pdbx_strand_id
1 'polypeptide(L)'
;MKRHLPLLLSAAACLLASSAFAAPATPTPPDFTKGDQPGKEHDWTLGPTGARGWIFTANGHSHDSRQILITEVASGSPADGVLAVGDVILGVNAAKFADDARVQLAKAIAAAEASDGALKLHRWRSGQTADVVLKLAVLGSYSATAPYDCPKTKRILELGCASLAKRMRDEPSYVRRLDGISRALNGLALLASGNKDYLPLVKREAKWAADFTTDGYLSWYYGFMMTFVAEYVMATGDTSVMPGLTRLALETARGQSGVGTWGHRFTQNGGNLSGYGAMNAPGLPLTIGMVLAREAGVKHADLDKAITKASSFLRWWVHKGAVPYGDHRPFFAHEDNGKCAAAAVLFDLLGDREAAEFFAKMATAAYSERERGHTGNFFNMLWAMQGVARCGPVACGAYLKEQSWYYDLARGWDTRFIYQGSPVGAEEHGAYKNWDCSGSYLLDCALPLKSLRITGRKGFSVPPLDAAQAAEVIAAGREFAYTRDENLYEKRSTEQLLAGLASWSPFVRGRSAAALGKREGDHLPAMLKLLASTNRDARYGAVEALGELGPRADAAAAQLRACLSDSDPWLQSLAAEAVPNLSPAVRKACVSDLLAMTLRSNPADPRRMSQRSAAVALFAPFPGTRGPRSILADSLEGVDRKQLYPAIASMLQNEDSVVRSAVGRVYAKLSDEDVVRLLPVILPAIERLAPSNEMFGDGVRTAGLDLLSRLHIREGMHLCIQVMEPERWGEKNRSHACLTALQRYGTHAKTMLPKLQAVREQLVAARKSKEHLAEFDKAVAAIQASTETPTLVDLRAFQARAAN
;
A
#
# COMPACT_ATOMS: atom_id res chain seq x y z
N MET A 1 3.57 5.10 29.67
CA MET A 1 2.86 3.82 29.43
C MET A 1 1.58 3.77 30.25
N LYS A 2 0.48 4.28 29.71
CA LYS A 2 -0.91 3.98 30.12
C LYS A 2 -1.80 4.38 28.95
N ARG A 3 -2.57 3.40 28.49
CA ARG A 3 -3.78 3.43 27.64
C ARG A 3 -4.13 4.79 27.01
N HIS A 4 -3.92 4.93 25.70
CA HIS A 4 -4.85 5.59 24.78
C HIS A 4 -4.55 5.08 23.36
N LEU A 5 -5.28 4.05 22.92
CA LEU A 5 -5.47 3.75 21.50
C LEU A 5 -6.88 3.13 21.40
N PRO A 6 -7.88 3.83 20.81
CA PRO A 6 -9.14 3.18 20.53
C PRO A 6 -9.00 2.32 19.27
N LEU A 7 -9.67 1.17 19.34
CA LEU A 7 -10.09 0.26 18.28
C LEU A 7 -9.64 0.59 16.83
N LEU A 8 -8.62 -0.11 16.36
CA LEU A 8 -8.39 -0.38 14.93
C LEU A 8 -9.16 -1.66 14.53
N LEU A 9 -10.48 -1.65 14.75
CA LEU A 9 -11.40 -2.73 14.41
C LEU A 9 -12.27 -2.25 13.24
N SER A 10 -11.73 -2.36 12.02
CA SER A 10 -12.49 -2.38 10.76
C SER A 10 -11.58 -2.82 9.60
N ALA A 11 -11.08 -4.05 9.67
CA ALA A 11 -10.48 -4.72 8.52
C ALA A 11 -11.53 -5.63 7.87
N ALA A 12 -12.53 -4.99 7.26
CA ALA A 12 -13.43 -5.60 6.30
C ALA A 12 -14.10 -4.46 5.53
N ALA A 13 -13.98 -4.52 4.19
CA ALA A 13 -14.66 -3.66 3.23
C ALA A 13 -14.16 -2.20 3.08
N CYS A 14 -13.11 -2.01 2.27
CA CYS A 14 -13.21 -1.00 1.20
C CYS A 14 -14.16 -1.53 0.12
N LEU A 15 -15.45 -1.66 0.47
CA LEU A 15 -16.57 -1.75 -0.47
C LEU A 15 -17.00 -0.31 -0.71
N LEU A 16 -16.74 0.19 -1.92
CA LEU A 16 -17.42 1.34 -2.48
C LEU A 16 -18.87 0.89 -2.69
N ALA A 17 -19.72 1.15 -1.71
CA ALA A 17 -21.16 1.09 -1.88
C ALA A 17 -21.55 2.26 -2.80
N SER A 18 -21.79 1.98 -4.06
CA SER A 18 -22.55 2.85 -4.95
C SER A 18 -24.04 2.64 -4.66
N SER A 19 -24.47 3.08 -3.48
CA SER A 19 -25.83 3.56 -3.33
C SER A 19 -25.89 4.89 -4.07
N ALA A 20 -26.83 5.01 -5.02
CA ALA A 20 -27.21 6.29 -5.60
C ALA A 20 -27.87 7.16 -4.51
N PHE A 21 -27.07 7.60 -3.55
CA PHE A 21 -27.35 8.79 -2.77
C PHE A 21 -27.08 9.96 -3.70
N ALA A 22 -28.00 10.92 -3.76
CA ALA A 22 -27.70 12.24 -4.31
C ALA A 22 -26.32 12.66 -3.80
N ALA A 23 -25.43 13.08 -4.71
CA ALA A 23 -24.10 13.50 -4.33
C ALA A 23 -24.24 14.51 -3.18
N PRO A 24 -23.64 14.26 -2.00
CA PRO A 24 -23.66 15.26 -0.94
C PRO A 24 -23.09 16.54 -1.53
N ALA A 25 -23.80 17.66 -1.34
CA ALA A 25 -23.39 18.95 -1.88
C ALA A 25 -21.93 19.21 -1.51
N THR A 26 -21.11 19.65 -2.49
CA THR A 26 -19.74 20.08 -2.21
C THR A 26 -19.79 21.14 -1.12
N PRO A 27 -19.12 20.94 0.02
CA PRO A 27 -19.16 21.92 1.09
C PRO A 27 -18.61 23.25 0.58
N THR A 28 -19.31 24.34 0.86
CA THR A 28 -18.84 25.68 0.50
C THR A 28 -17.66 26.06 1.39
N PRO A 29 -16.56 26.61 0.86
CA PRO A 29 -15.49 27.15 1.68
C PRO A 29 -16.01 28.21 2.66
N PRO A 30 -15.62 28.18 3.94
CA PRO A 30 -16.04 29.18 4.91
C PRO A 30 -15.43 30.55 4.59
N ASP A 31 -16.17 31.61 4.89
CA ASP A 31 -15.72 32.99 4.85
C ASP A 31 -15.52 33.52 6.29
N PHE A 32 -14.30 33.37 6.80
CA PHE A 32 -13.95 33.77 8.16
C PHE A 32 -14.10 35.28 8.40
N THR A 33 -14.06 36.09 7.32
CA THR A 33 -14.31 37.54 7.42
C THR A 33 -15.77 37.88 7.74
N LYS A 34 -16.67 36.90 7.61
CA LYS A 34 -18.11 37.01 7.95
C LYS A 34 -18.48 36.27 9.24
N GLY A 35 -17.50 35.70 9.94
CA GLY A 35 -17.72 35.00 11.21
C GLY A 35 -18.03 33.50 11.08
N ASP A 36 -17.89 32.92 9.87
CA ASP A 36 -17.96 31.47 9.69
C ASP A 36 -16.94 30.75 10.58
N GLN A 37 -17.25 29.54 11.02
CA GLN A 37 -16.41 28.78 11.95
C GLN A 37 -15.64 27.66 11.24
N PRO A 38 -14.40 27.36 11.67
CA PRO A 38 -13.63 26.27 11.08
C PRO A 38 -14.23 24.90 11.44
N GLY A 39 -14.00 23.92 10.57
CA GLY A 39 -14.31 22.51 10.84
C GLY A 39 -13.37 21.88 11.88
N LYS A 40 -13.56 20.59 12.18
CA LYS A 40 -12.86 19.89 13.27
C LYS A 40 -11.39 19.49 12.97
N GLU A 41 -10.93 19.59 11.73
CA GLU A 41 -9.62 19.06 11.28
C GLU A 41 -8.90 20.06 10.35
N HIS A 42 -7.62 19.81 10.02
CA HIS A 42 -6.78 20.56 9.04
C HIS A 42 -6.09 21.85 9.51
N ASP A 43 -5.41 21.77 10.65
CA ASP A 43 -4.48 22.80 11.11
C ASP A 43 -3.03 22.52 10.63
N TRP A 44 -2.44 23.47 9.91
CA TRP A 44 -1.15 23.30 9.21
C TRP A 44 -0.08 24.23 9.75
N THR A 45 1.18 23.77 9.67
CA THR A 45 2.33 24.65 9.85
C THR A 45 2.41 25.60 8.65
N LEU A 46 2.54 26.90 8.90
CA LEU A 46 2.65 27.91 7.84
C LEU A 46 4.11 28.23 7.54
N GLY A 47 4.94 27.19 7.45
CA GLY A 47 6.37 27.27 7.20
C GLY A 47 7.15 28.03 8.28
N PRO A 48 8.20 28.77 7.89
CA PRO A 48 9.12 29.43 8.82
C PRO A 48 8.53 30.68 9.48
N THR A 49 7.24 30.95 9.31
CA THR A 49 6.54 32.09 9.91
C THR A 49 6.39 31.94 11.42
N GLY A 50 6.30 30.70 11.91
CA GLY A 50 5.94 30.37 13.29
C GLY A 50 4.46 30.52 13.62
N ALA A 51 3.63 30.72 12.60
CA ALA A 51 2.19 30.59 12.71
C ALA A 51 1.72 29.19 12.30
N ARG A 52 0.58 28.78 12.85
CA ARG A 52 -0.25 27.68 12.34
C ARG A 52 -1.56 28.24 11.81
N GLY A 53 -2.18 27.52 10.89
CA GLY A 53 -3.44 27.95 10.31
C GLY A 53 -4.33 26.82 9.84
N TRP A 54 -5.63 27.03 10.03
CA TRP A 54 -6.68 26.17 9.53
C TRP A 54 -6.90 26.43 8.04
N ILE A 55 -6.99 25.35 7.26
CA ILE A 55 -7.21 25.38 5.81
C ILE A 55 -8.44 24.57 5.45
N PHE A 56 -9.25 25.12 4.54
CA PHE A 56 -10.40 24.43 3.98
C PHE A 56 -9.96 23.24 3.12
N THR A 57 -10.60 22.10 3.36
CA THR A 57 -10.46 20.88 2.58
C THR A 57 -11.84 20.31 2.24
N ALA A 58 -11.97 19.72 1.06
CA ALA A 58 -13.16 19.04 0.60
C ALA A 58 -12.78 17.91 -0.34
N ASN A 59 -13.49 16.78 -0.27
CA ASN A 59 -13.26 15.61 -1.14
C ASN A 59 -11.80 15.09 -1.16
N GLY A 60 -11.03 15.33 -0.10
CA GLY A 60 -9.62 14.94 -0.03
C GLY A 60 -8.64 15.90 -0.72
N HIS A 61 -9.10 17.11 -1.06
CA HIS A 61 -8.31 18.18 -1.66
C HIS A 61 -8.48 19.49 -0.88
N SER A 62 -7.58 20.44 -1.15
CA SER A 62 -7.62 21.82 -0.62
C SER A 62 -7.60 22.86 -1.73
N HIS A 63 -7.85 22.45 -2.98
CA HIS A 63 -7.81 23.34 -4.15
C HIS A 63 -8.78 24.51 -4.08
N ASP A 64 -9.78 24.45 -3.18
CA ASP A 64 -10.82 25.46 -2.96
C ASP A 64 -10.52 26.35 -1.76
N SER A 65 -9.40 26.13 -1.06
CA SER A 65 -8.99 27.00 0.03
C SER A 65 -8.59 28.38 -0.52
N ARG A 66 -9.31 29.42 -0.06
CA ARG A 66 -9.06 30.83 -0.42
C ARG A 66 -8.76 31.72 0.79
N GLN A 67 -8.80 31.16 2.00
CA GLN A 67 -8.49 31.84 3.25
C GLN A 67 -7.73 30.89 4.18
N ILE A 68 -6.84 31.43 4.99
CA ILE A 68 -6.14 30.70 6.06
C ILE A 68 -6.46 31.39 7.37
N LEU A 69 -7.12 30.69 8.30
CA LEU A 69 -7.42 31.20 9.64
C LEU A 69 -6.25 30.88 10.58
N ILE A 70 -5.63 31.89 11.18
CA ILE A 70 -4.53 31.71 12.12
C ILE A 70 -5.03 31.09 13.43
N THR A 71 -4.46 29.94 13.78
CA THR A 71 -4.85 29.12 14.94
C THR A 71 -3.82 29.20 16.07
N GLU A 72 -2.56 29.45 15.74
CA GLU A 72 -1.46 29.56 16.71
C GLU A 72 -0.40 30.53 16.17
N VAL A 73 0.26 31.26 17.07
CA VAL A 73 1.46 32.07 16.78
C VAL A 73 2.49 31.78 17.88
N ALA A 74 3.65 31.27 17.48
CA ALA A 74 4.73 30.99 18.42
C ALA A 74 5.43 32.28 18.87
N SER A 75 5.69 32.40 20.17
CA SER A 75 6.44 33.54 20.70
C SER A 75 7.89 33.55 20.21
N GLY A 76 8.40 34.74 19.89
CA GLY A 76 9.72 34.97 19.31
C GLY A 76 9.87 34.58 17.84
N SER A 77 8.79 34.11 17.21
CA SER A 77 8.77 33.78 15.78
C SER A 77 8.60 35.03 14.91
N PRO A 78 8.86 34.95 13.58
CA PRO A 78 8.58 36.06 12.67
C PRO A 78 7.13 36.58 12.71
N ALA A 79 6.16 35.72 13.04
CA ALA A 79 4.75 36.08 13.19
C ALA A 79 4.41 36.75 14.53
N ASP A 80 5.27 36.65 15.54
CA ASP A 80 5.02 37.22 16.86
C ASP A 80 4.91 38.76 16.78
N GLY A 81 3.89 39.32 17.43
CA GLY A 81 3.55 40.74 17.37
C GLY A 81 2.98 41.25 16.02
N VAL A 82 3.05 40.46 14.94
CA VAL A 82 2.50 40.84 13.62
C VAL A 82 1.15 40.16 13.35
N LEU A 83 1.09 38.85 13.58
CA LEU A 83 -0.12 38.04 13.50
C LEU A 83 -0.65 37.70 14.90
N ALA A 84 -1.93 37.37 14.97
CA ALA A 84 -2.60 36.92 16.18
C ALA A 84 -3.57 35.78 15.85
N VAL A 85 -3.88 34.94 16.84
CA VAL A 85 -4.94 33.93 16.72
C VAL A 85 -6.26 34.60 16.35
N GLY A 86 -6.94 34.06 15.33
CA GLY A 86 -8.16 34.63 14.77
C GLY A 86 -7.95 35.56 13.57
N ASP A 87 -6.70 35.89 13.22
CA ASP A 87 -6.41 36.58 11.96
C ASP A 87 -6.77 35.70 10.76
N VAL A 88 -7.19 36.33 9.67
CA VAL A 88 -7.47 35.63 8.41
C VAL A 88 -6.50 36.13 7.35
N ILE A 89 -5.68 35.24 6.80
CA ILE A 89 -4.84 35.55 5.65
C ILE A 89 -5.66 35.35 4.39
N LEU A 90 -5.87 36.45 3.67
CA LEU A 90 -6.66 36.50 2.44
C LEU A 90 -5.80 36.34 1.17
N GLY A 91 -4.48 36.48 1.30
CA GLY A 91 -3.57 36.43 0.17
C GLY A 91 -2.16 36.91 0.49
N VAL A 92 -1.36 37.07 -0.57
CA VAL A 92 0.07 37.43 -0.53
C VAL A 92 0.37 38.48 -1.60
N ASN A 93 1.36 39.36 -1.36
CA ASN A 93 1.90 40.31 -2.36
C ASN A 93 0.88 41.16 -3.13
N ALA A 94 0.03 41.93 -2.45
CA ALA A 94 -1.07 42.72 -3.02
C ALA A 94 -2.25 41.91 -3.65
N ALA A 95 -2.20 40.58 -3.68
CA ALA A 95 -3.20 39.73 -4.32
C ALA A 95 -3.90 38.77 -3.35
N LYS A 96 -5.22 38.61 -3.50
CA LYS A 96 -5.99 37.56 -2.83
C LYS A 96 -5.61 36.17 -3.38
N PHE A 97 -5.78 35.13 -2.57
CA PHE A 97 -5.60 33.76 -3.03
C PHE A 97 -6.60 33.43 -4.15
N ALA A 98 -6.09 33.03 -5.31
CA ALA A 98 -6.89 32.67 -6.49
C ALA A 98 -6.95 31.15 -6.76
N ASP A 99 -6.11 30.39 -6.06
CA ASP A 99 -5.95 28.93 -6.13
C ASP A 99 -5.67 28.42 -4.70
N ASP A 100 -5.25 27.17 -4.51
CA ASP A 100 -4.88 26.59 -3.21
C ASP A 100 -4.00 27.55 -2.39
N ALA A 101 -4.60 28.11 -1.32
CA ALA A 101 -3.97 29.11 -0.46
C ALA A 101 -2.65 28.62 0.14
N ARG A 102 -2.51 27.32 0.42
CA ARG A 102 -1.28 26.73 0.97
C ARG A 102 -0.14 26.83 -0.03
N VAL A 103 -0.41 26.43 -1.27
CA VAL A 103 0.58 26.42 -2.35
C VAL A 103 1.01 27.85 -2.67
N GLN A 104 0.07 28.80 -2.73
CA GLN A 104 0.38 30.21 -2.97
C GLN A 104 1.17 30.83 -1.81
N LEU A 105 0.81 30.55 -0.56
CA LEU A 105 1.56 31.00 0.61
C LEU A 105 3.00 30.44 0.61
N ALA A 106 3.16 29.14 0.33
CA ALA A 106 4.47 28.51 0.28
C ALA A 106 5.35 29.07 -0.85
N LYS A 107 4.78 29.37 -2.02
CA LYS A 107 5.48 30.06 -3.11
C LYS A 107 5.94 31.46 -2.67
N ALA A 108 5.11 32.18 -1.91
CA ALA A 108 5.50 33.49 -1.37
C ALA A 108 6.60 33.38 -0.30
N ILE A 109 6.55 32.36 0.57
CA ILE A 109 7.64 32.02 1.50
C ILE A 109 8.94 31.77 0.72
N ALA A 110 8.91 30.91 -0.29
CA ALA A 110 10.08 30.58 -1.10
C ALA A 110 10.67 31.83 -1.78
N ALA A 111 9.83 32.73 -2.30
CA ALA A 111 10.27 33.99 -2.91
C ALA A 111 10.90 34.96 -1.90
N ALA A 112 10.33 35.07 -0.70
CA ALA A 112 10.89 35.88 0.39
C ALA A 112 12.26 35.33 0.82
N GLU A 113 12.39 34.03 1.06
CA GLU A 113 13.66 33.40 1.44
C GLU A 113 14.73 33.49 0.35
N ALA A 114 14.33 33.60 -0.92
CA ALA A 114 15.23 33.78 -2.06
C ALA A 114 15.78 35.19 -2.21
N SER A 115 15.15 36.19 -1.56
CA SER A 115 15.43 37.60 -1.78
C SER A 115 15.81 38.32 -0.50
N ASP A 116 14.95 39.19 0.03
CA ASP A 116 15.21 40.04 1.20
C ASP A 116 14.55 39.51 2.47
N GLY A 117 13.84 38.38 2.41
CA GLY A 117 13.12 37.80 3.54
C GLY A 117 11.80 38.49 3.86
N ALA A 118 11.30 39.44 3.06
CA ALA A 118 10.03 40.12 3.32
C ALA A 118 8.83 39.33 2.77
N LEU A 119 8.13 38.60 3.64
CA LEU A 119 6.86 37.94 3.30
C LEU A 119 5.69 38.88 3.54
N LYS A 120 5.06 39.36 2.47
CA LYS A 120 3.92 40.28 2.53
C LYS A 120 2.59 39.52 2.52
N LEU A 121 1.75 39.75 3.53
CA LEU A 121 0.46 39.08 3.73
C LEU A 121 -0.69 40.07 3.73
N HIS A 122 -1.82 39.71 3.11
CA HIS A 122 -3.11 40.38 3.29
C HIS A 122 -3.82 39.81 4.49
N ARG A 123 -3.79 40.54 5.60
CA ARG A 123 -4.39 40.11 6.86
C ARG A 123 -5.70 40.85 7.08
N TRP A 124 -6.76 40.09 7.34
CA TRP A 124 -7.99 40.60 7.93
C TRP A 124 -8.00 40.36 9.45
N ARG A 125 -8.38 41.39 10.21
CA ARG A 125 -8.57 41.36 11.68
C ARG A 125 -9.70 42.29 12.05
N SER A 126 -10.72 41.79 12.75
CA SER A 126 -11.80 42.59 13.33
C SER A 126 -12.45 43.58 12.34
N GLY A 127 -12.76 43.12 11.13
CA GLY A 127 -13.41 43.93 10.08
C GLY A 127 -12.47 44.78 9.23
N GLN A 128 -11.17 44.83 9.55
CA GLN A 128 -10.19 45.62 8.80
C GLN A 128 -9.21 44.73 8.04
N THR A 129 -8.92 45.11 6.80
CA THR A 129 -7.86 44.47 6.00
C THR A 129 -6.63 45.38 6.02
N ALA A 130 -5.46 44.79 6.25
CA ALA A 130 -4.18 45.48 6.21
C ALA A 130 -3.10 44.59 5.62
N ASP A 131 -2.12 45.24 4.98
CA ASP A 131 -0.93 44.58 4.46
C ASP A 131 0.13 44.55 5.57
N VAL A 132 0.57 43.35 5.93
CA VAL A 132 1.59 43.14 6.96
C VAL A 132 2.79 42.43 6.37
N VAL A 133 3.96 42.64 6.98
CA VAL A 133 5.22 42.05 6.52
C VAL A 133 5.83 41.21 7.63
N LEU A 134 6.08 39.94 7.34
CA LEU A 134 6.87 39.04 8.19
C LEU A 134 8.31 39.03 7.69
N LYS A 135 9.29 39.14 8.60
CA LYS A 135 10.71 39.04 8.27
C LYS A 135 11.21 37.61 8.45
N LEU A 136 11.42 36.92 7.35
CA LEU A 136 11.97 35.56 7.30
C LEU A 136 13.49 35.57 7.13
N ALA A 137 14.13 34.45 7.46
CA ALA A 137 15.54 34.23 7.15
C ALA A 137 15.74 34.06 5.64
N VAL A 138 16.81 34.65 5.10
CA VAL A 138 17.18 34.47 3.69
C VAL A 138 17.99 33.19 3.55
N LEU A 139 17.49 32.25 2.75
CA LEU A 139 18.11 30.94 2.49
C LEU A 139 18.56 30.75 1.03
N GLY A 140 18.10 31.61 0.12
CA GLY A 140 18.29 31.46 -1.33
C GLY A 140 17.17 30.69 -2.02
N SER A 141 17.39 30.31 -3.28
CA SER A 141 16.42 29.54 -4.09
C SER A 141 16.77 28.05 -4.15
N TYR A 142 15.77 27.20 -4.40
CA TYR A 142 16.04 25.83 -4.85
C TYR A 142 16.75 25.86 -6.20
N SER A 143 17.84 25.08 -6.34
CA SER A 143 18.53 24.93 -7.63
C SER A 143 17.77 23.95 -8.54
N ALA A 144 18.12 23.93 -9.83
CA ALA A 144 17.55 22.99 -10.79
C ALA A 144 17.90 21.51 -10.50
N THR A 145 18.78 21.25 -9.53
CA THR A 145 19.24 19.92 -9.12
C THR A 145 19.04 19.66 -7.63
N ALA A 146 18.28 20.51 -6.93
CA ALA A 146 18.08 20.41 -5.49
C ALA A 146 17.65 18.97 -5.08
N PRO A 147 18.19 18.41 -3.98
CA PRO A 147 19.06 19.05 -3.00
C PRO A 147 20.54 19.17 -3.42
N TYR A 148 20.93 18.61 -4.57
CA TYR A 148 22.30 18.68 -5.07
C TYR A 148 22.63 20.08 -5.59
N ASP A 149 23.84 20.55 -5.31
CA ASP A 149 24.34 21.87 -5.72
C ASP A 149 23.35 23.00 -5.41
N CYS A 150 22.75 22.93 -4.22
CA CYS A 150 21.72 23.87 -3.77
C CYS A 150 22.12 24.51 -2.43
N PRO A 151 22.48 25.82 -2.42
CA PRO A 151 22.79 26.54 -1.19
C PRO A 151 21.64 26.55 -0.17
N LYS A 152 20.38 26.65 -0.63
CA LYS A 152 19.20 26.64 0.25
C LYS A 152 19.09 25.33 1.04
N THR A 153 19.13 24.17 0.38
CA THR A 153 19.01 22.87 1.08
C THR A 153 20.21 22.59 1.97
N LYS A 154 21.42 23.01 1.56
CA LYS A 154 22.61 22.95 2.43
C LYS A 154 22.39 23.75 3.71
N ARG A 155 21.87 24.97 3.62
CA ARG A 155 21.60 25.82 4.79
C ARG A 155 20.52 25.23 5.69
N ILE A 156 19.46 24.66 5.11
CA ILE A 156 18.41 23.94 5.84
C ILE A 156 19.01 22.76 6.62
N LEU A 157 19.88 21.97 6.00
CA LEU A 157 20.56 20.85 6.65
C LEU A 157 21.39 21.31 7.85
N GLU A 158 22.25 22.32 7.67
CA GLU A 158 23.12 22.84 8.72
C GLU A 158 22.33 23.33 9.94
N LEU A 159 21.34 24.19 9.71
CA LEU A 159 20.53 24.78 10.77
C LEU A 159 19.64 23.72 11.46
N GLY A 160 19.02 22.84 10.67
CA GLY A 160 18.14 21.80 11.19
C GLY A 160 18.89 20.74 12.00
N CYS A 161 20.07 20.30 11.55
CA CYS A 161 20.91 19.38 12.33
C CYS A 161 21.39 20.02 13.63
N ALA A 162 21.78 21.30 13.61
CA ALA A 162 22.18 22.02 14.82
C ALA A 162 21.02 22.14 15.83
N SER A 163 19.82 22.52 15.37
CA SER A 163 18.62 22.58 16.20
C SER A 163 18.24 21.19 16.76
N LEU A 164 18.24 20.16 15.91
CA LEU A 164 17.95 18.79 16.33
C LEU A 164 18.94 18.30 17.40
N ALA A 165 20.24 18.48 17.18
CA ALA A 165 21.27 18.08 18.14
C ALA A 165 21.13 18.82 19.48
N LYS A 166 20.80 20.12 19.44
CA LYS A 166 20.51 20.91 20.64
C LYS A 166 19.34 20.33 21.43
N ARG A 167 18.20 20.08 20.77
CA ARG A 167 17.01 19.50 21.43
C ARG A 167 17.29 18.12 22.00
N MET A 168 18.00 17.27 21.27
CA MET A 168 18.42 15.93 21.73
C MET A 168 19.34 15.96 22.95
N ARG A 169 20.06 17.06 23.18
CA ARG A 169 20.99 17.25 24.30
C ARG A 169 20.32 17.91 25.49
N ASP A 170 19.57 18.98 25.24
CA ASP A 170 19.18 19.95 26.26
C ASP A 170 17.76 19.72 26.80
N GLU A 171 16.88 19.04 26.05
CA GLU A 171 15.50 18.79 26.47
C GLU A 171 15.41 17.42 27.20
N PRO A 172 15.27 17.37 28.55
CA PRO A 172 15.39 16.13 29.32
C PRO A 172 14.33 15.07 29.00
N SER A 173 13.21 15.48 28.39
CA SER A 173 12.10 14.61 28.02
C SER A 173 12.02 14.31 26.52
N TYR A 174 12.93 14.85 25.71
CA TYR A 174 12.88 14.75 24.24
C TYR A 174 12.73 13.30 23.79
N VAL A 175 13.70 12.46 24.15
CA VAL A 175 13.71 11.03 23.77
C VAL A 175 12.56 10.22 24.40
N ARG A 176 11.97 10.68 25.51
CA ARG A 176 10.86 9.97 26.19
C ARG A 176 9.51 10.18 25.49
N ARG A 177 9.41 11.21 24.65
CA ARG A 177 8.16 11.60 23.96
C ARG A 177 8.13 11.21 22.47
N LEU A 178 9.25 10.73 21.92
CA LEU A 178 9.34 10.36 20.51
C LEU A 178 8.85 8.95 20.24
N ASP A 179 8.17 8.78 19.10
CA ASP A 179 7.98 7.47 18.48
C ASP A 179 9.34 6.88 18.06
N GLY A 180 9.45 5.56 18.10
CA GLY A 180 10.70 4.87 17.77
C GLY A 180 11.20 5.15 16.35
N ILE A 181 10.31 5.29 15.38
CA ILE A 181 10.66 5.59 13.99
C ILE A 181 11.29 6.99 13.89
N SER A 182 10.61 8.01 14.41
CA SER A 182 11.13 9.39 14.44
C SER A 182 12.48 9.47 15.15
N ARG A 183 12.64 8.78 16.28
CA ARG A 183 13.88 8.77 17.05
C ARG A 183 15.05 8.16 16.25
N ALA A 184 14.82 7.04 15.56
CA ALA A 184 15.85 6.41 14.71
C ALA A 184 16.23 7.32 13.53
N LEU A 185 15.24 7.92 12.86
CA LEU A 185 15.47 8.84 11.73
C LEU A 185 16.21 10.11 12.16
N ASN A 186 15.93 10.65 13.35
CA ASN A 186 16.65 11.79 13.89
C ASN A 186 18.13 11.48 14.14
N GLY A 187 18.42 10.31 14.73
CA GLY A 187 19.80 9.84 14.89
C GLY A 187 20.51 9.62 13.54
N LEU A 188 19.79 9.05 12.57
CA LEU A 188 20.28 8.81 11.22
C LEU A 188 20.61 10.11 10.46
N ALA A 189 19.78 11.15 10.60
CA ALA A 189 20.04 12.46 10.01
C ALA A 189 21.28 13.14 10.59
N LEU A 190 21.48 13.08 11.91
CA LEU A 190 22.70 13.59 12.53
C LEU A 190 23.94 12.82 12.06
N LEU A 191 23.85 11.49 11.90
CA LEU A 191 24.92 10.69 11.32
C LEU A 191 25.19 11.08 9.85
N ALA A 192 24.13 11.27 9.06
CA ALA A 192 24.22 11.66 7.66
C ALA A 192 24.86 13.03 7.45
N SER A 193 24.76 13.94 8.43
CA SER A 193 25.41 15.26 8.37
C SER A 193 26.94 15.17 8.30
N GLY A 194 27.54 14.05 8.74
CA GLY A 194 28.99 13.88 8.82
C GLY A 194 29.67 14.73 9.90
N ASN A 195 28.92 15.51 10.69
CA ASN A 195 29.49 16.34 11.74
C ASN A 195 29.90 15.49 12.96
N LYS A 196 31.20 15.46 13.25
CA LYS A 196 31.79 14.66 14.33
C LYS A 196 31.32 15.11 15.72
N ASP A 197 30.92 16.36 15.90
CA ASP A 197 30.45 16.89 17.19
C ASP A 197 29.14 16.23 17.66
N TYR A 198 28.39 15.62 16.73
CA TYR A 198 27.16 14.91 17.06
C TYR A 198 27.38 13.44 17.40
N LEU A 199 28.58 12.88 17.18
CA LEU A 199 28.86 11.45 17.39
C LEU A 199 28.53 10.95 18.82
N PRO A 200 28.78 11.70 19.91
CA PRO A 200 28.36 11.25 21.24
C PRO A 200 26.84 11.04 21.36
N LEU A 201 26.04 11.93 20.75
CA LEU A 201 24.58 11.80 20.70
C LEU A 201 24.17 10.62 19.81
N VAL A 202 24.76 10.51 18.62
CA VAL A 202 24.48 9.42 17.67
C VAL A 202 24.80 8.05 18.29
N LYS A 203 25.93 7.92 18.99
CA LYS A 203 26.32 6.69 19.70
C LYS A 203 25.32 6.31 20.78
N ARG A 204 24.82 7.28 21.55
CA ARG A 204 23.77 7.05 22.55
C ARG A 204 22.51 6.50 21.91
N GLU A 205 22.07 7.09 20.80
CA GLU A 205 20.87 6.64 20.09
C GLU A 205 21.08 5.28 19.42
N ALA A 206 22.25 5.00 18.85
CA ALA A 206 22.56 3.73 18.21
C ALA A 206 22.51 2.56 19.21
N LYS A 207 23.03 2.76 20.43
CA LYS A 207 22.90 1.79 21.53
C LYS A 207 21.43 1.53 21.89
N TRP A 208 20.64 2.59 22.06
CA TRP A 208 19.21 2.45 22.32
C TRP A 208 18.48 1.69 21.19
N ALA A 209 18.78 1.99 19.93
CA ALA A 209 18.15 1.35 18.79
C ALA A 209 18.52 -0.14 18.69
N ALA A 210 19.78 -0.50 19.02
CA ALA A 210 20.25 -1.88 19.06
C ALA A 210 19.53 -2.72 20.15
N ASP A 211 19.20 -2.10 21.28
CA ASP A 211 18.47 -2.71 22.39
C ASP A 211 16.94 -2.63 22.24
N PHE A 212 16.43 -1.98 21.19
CA PHE A 212 15.01 -1.72 21.03
C PHE A 212 14.17 -3.00 20.92
N THR A 213 13.06 -3.05 21.65
CA THR A 213 12.00 -4.05 21.50
C THR A 213 10.65 -3.49 21.97
N THR A 214 9.56 -4.17 21.61
CA THR A 214 8.18 -3.82 22.00
C THR A 214 7.29 -5.05 22.00
N ASP A 215 6.24 -5.06 22.83
CA ASP A 215 5.31 -6.19 23.01
C ASP A 215 4.34 -6.39 21.81
N GLY A 216 4.40 -5.53 20.79
CA GLY A 216 3.62 -5.65 19.56
C GLY A 216 4.05 -4.67 18.48
N TYR A 217 3.75 -5.02 17.22
CA TYR A 217 4.04 -4.21 16.03
C TYR A 217 5.52 -4.10 15.63
N LEU A 218 6.35 -5.10 16.01
CA LEU A 218 7.78 -5.17 15.71
C LEU A 218 8.11 -4.81 14.24
N SER A 219 7.30 -5.30 13.31
CA SER A 219 7.48 -5.09 11.87
C SER A 219 7.57 -3.62 11.47
N TRP A 220 6.89 -2.72 12.19
CA TRP A 220 6.88 -1.29 11.89
C TRP A 220 8.16 -0.56 12.32
N TYR A 221 8.87 -1.10 13.32
CA TYR A 221 10.00 -0.42 13.94
C TYR A 221 11.35 -1.00 13.51
N TYR A 222 11.46 -2.33 13.43
CA TYR A 222 12.75 -3.02 13.31
C TYR A 222 13.52 -2.62 12.05
N GLY A 223 12.83 -2.35 10.94
CA GLY A 223 13.46 -1.87 9.71
C GLY A 223 14.24 -0.57 9.89
N PHE A 224 13.66 0.39 10.61
CA PHE A 224 14.29 1.69 10.88
C PHE A 224 15.43 1.56 11.90
N MET A 225 15.26 0.72 12.93
CA MET A 225 16.33 0.45 13.91
C MET A 225 17.54 -0.20 13.23
N MET A 226 17.32 -1.25 12.44
CA MET A 226 18.39 -1.92 11.69
C MET A 226 19.07 -0.96 10.72
N THR A 227 18.31 -0.17 9.98
CA THR A 227 18.87 0.84 9.05
C THR A 227 19.81 1.79 9.79
N PHE A 228 19.36 2.36 10.91
CA PHE A 228 20.17 3.29 11.67
C PHE A 228 21.42 2.65 12.29
N VAL A 229 21.27 1.49 12.94
CA VAL A 229 22.38 0.80 13.61
C VAL A 229 23.40 0.30 12.58
N ALA A 230 22.97 -0.23 11.44
CA ALA A 230 23.86 -0.68 10.37
C ALA A 230 24.66 0.49 9.77
N GLU A 231 24.01 1.60 9.45
CA GLU A 231 24.67 2.82 8.94
C GLU A 231 25.67 3.37 9.96
N TYR A 232 25.32 3.36 11.26
CA TYR A 232 26.22 3.76 12.34
C TYR A 232 27.48 2.88 12.39
N VAL A 233 27.33 1.55 12.35
CA VAL A 233 28.47 0.61 12.33
C VAL A 233 29.34 0.88 11.10
N MET A 234 28.75 0.98 9.91
CA MET A 234 29.49 1.23 8.67
C MET A 234 30.15 2.61 8.62
N ALA A 235 29.61 3.61 9.32
CA ALA A 235 30.16 4.97 9.35
C ALA A 235 31.27 5.15 10.40
N THR A 236 31.21 4.41 11.51
CA THR A 236 32.06 4.65 12.69
C THR A 236 33.02 3.51 13.02
N GLY A 237 32.74 2.29 12.55
CA GLY A 237 33.44 1.08 12.96
C GLY A 237 33.12 0.61 14.39
N ASP A 238 32.18 1.25 15.10
CA ASP A 238 31.83 0.88 16.48
C ASP A 238 31.02 -0.41 16.52
N THR A 239 31.70 -1.52 16.85
CA THR A 239 31.09 -2.85 16.90
C THR A 239 30.31 -3.13 18.19
N SER A 240 30.27 -2.20 19.16
CA SER A 240 29.58 -2.44 20.44
C SER A 240 28.06 -2.65 20.31
N VAL A 241 27.47 -2.24 19.18
CA VAL A 241 26.04 -2.40 18.87
C VAL A 241 25.74 -3.62 17.97
N MET A 242 26.76 -4.34 17.52
CA MET A 242 26.61 -5.51 16.63
C MET A 242 25.76 -6.66 17.23
N PRO A 243 25.82 -6.95 18.54
CA PRO A 243 24.92 -7.96 19.13
C PRO A 243 23.44 -7.61 18.93
N GLY A 244 23.06 -6.34 19.15
CA GLY A 244 21.70 -5.87 18.95
C GLY A 244 21.31 -5.85 17.46
N LEU A 245 22.20 -5.41 16.57
CA LEU A 245 21.95 -5.47 15.12
C LEU A 245 21.72 -6.90 14.63
N THR A 246 22.53 -7.85 15.12
CA THR A 246 22.39 -9.28 14.80
C THR A 246 21.06 -9.83 15.30
N ARG A 247 20.67 -9.50 16.54
CA ARG A 247 19.37 -9.88 17.10
C ARG A 247 18.21 -9.37 16.26
N LEU A 248 18.16 -8.07 15.97
CA LEU A 248 17.10 -7.44 15.17
C LEU A 248 16.98 -8.10 13.78
N ALA A 249 18.11 -8.37 13.11
CA ALA A 249 18.15 -9.00 11.80
C ALA A 249 17.64 -10.44 11.83
N LEU A 250 18.07 -11.24 12.81
CA LEU A 250 17.66 -12.66 12.90
C LEU A 250 16.22 -12.82 13.37
N GLU A 251 15.73 -12.00 14.30
CA GLU A 251 14.32 -11.99 14.70
C GLU A 251 13.43 -11.60 13.51
N THR A 252 13.84 -10.59 12.72
CA THR A 252 13.11 -10.19 11.50
C THR A 252 13.09 -11.31 10.46
N ALA A 253 14.24 -11.93 10.19
CA ALA A 253 14.37 -13.01 9.20
C ALA A 253 13.54 -14.24 9.59
N ARG A 254 13.56 -14.64 10.87
CA ARG A 254 12.81 -15.79 11.39
C ARG A 254 11.32 -15.51 11.58
N GLY A 255 10.95 -14.23 11.70
CA GLY A 255 9.58 -13.75 11.78
C GLY A 255 8.86 -13.59 10.43
N GLN A 256 9.51 -13.93 9.33
CA GLN A 256 8.96 -13.85 7.97
C GLN A 256 7.95 -14.98 7.70
N SER A 257 6.97 -14.74 6.83
CA SER A 257 6.00 -15.76 6.42
C SER A 257 6.57 -16.80 5.45
N GLY A 258 5.77 -17.85 5.26
CA GLY A 258 5.98 -18.88 4.23
C GLY A 258 6.15 -18.36 2.80
N VAL A 259 5.76 -17.12 2.48
CA VAL A 259 5.91 -16.51 1.13
C VAL A 259 6.80 -15.28 1.07
N GLY A 260 7.50 -14.94 2.16
CA GLY A 260 8.47 -13.83 2.16
C GLY A 260 7.94 -12.50 2.65
N THR A 261 6.80 -12.50 3.35
CA THR A 261 6.09 -11.28 3.79
C THR A 261 6.00 -11.18 5.30
N TRP A 262 5.60 -10.00 5.80
CA TRP A 262 5.36 -9.75 7.22
C TRP A 262 3.97 -9.14 7.43
N GLY A 263 3.38 -9.42 8.58
CA GLY A 263 2.18 -8.73 9.07
C GLY A 263 2.57 -7.69 10.13
N HIS A 264 1.61 -7.24 10.93
CA HIS A 264 1.89 -6.39 12.09
C HIS A 264 2.85 -7.06 13.08
N ARG A 265 2.71 -8.38 13.25
CA ARG A 265 3.56 -9.19 14.12
C ARG A 265 4.37 -10.16 13.28
N PHE A 266 5.49 -10.59 13.83
CA PHE A 266 6.27 -11.68 13.28
C PHE A 266 5.52 -12.99 13.41
N THR A 267 5.69 -13.86 12.42
CA THR A 267 5.15 -15.21 12.45
C THR A 267 5.90 -16.03 13.50
N GLN A 268 5.26 -17.07 14.03
CA GLN A 268 5.95 -18.09 14.78
C GLN A 268 6.45 -19.15 13.79
N ASN A 269 7.77 -19.37 13.74
CA ASN A 269 8.42 -20.46 13.00
C ASN A 269 8.15 -20.51 11.47
N GLY A 270 8.04 -19.36 10.78
CA GLY A 270 7.97 -19.34 9.32
C GLY A 270 6.62 -19.76 8.69
N GLY A 271 5.57 -19.86 9.51
CA GLY A 271 4.23 -20.24 9.07
C GLY A 271 3.43 -19.08 8.45
N ASN A 272 2.10 -19.19 8.51
CA ASN A 272 1.17 -18.16 8.08
C ASN A 272 1.31 -16.88 8.91
N LEU A 273 0.88 -15.76 8.33
CA LEU A 273 0.88 -14.47 9.01
C LEU A 273 -0.11 -14.47 10.18
N SER A 274 0.33 -13.96 11.33
CA SER A 274 -0.55 -13.69 12.46
C SER A 274 -1.30 -12.38 12.25
N GLY A 275 -2.59 -12.43 11.97
CA GLY A 275 -3.46 -11.25 11.79
C GLY A 275 -4.15 -11.22 10.43
N TYR A 276 -4.45 -10.00 9.95
CA TYR A 276 -5.26 -9.79 8.74
C TYR A 276 -4.53 -10.13 7.42
N GLY A 277 -3.22 -9.91 7.29
CA GLY A 277 -2.51 -10.24 6.05
C GLY A 277 -1.13 -9.57 5.91
N ALA A 278 -0.55 -9.70 4.72
CA ALA A 278 0.76 -9.15 4.39
C ALA A 278 0.73 -7.62 4.33
N MET A 279 1.80 -6.99 4.81
CA MET A 279 1.93 -5.54 4.89
C MET A 279 3.24 -5.10 4.27
N ASN A 280 3.18 -4.67 3.01
CA ASN A 280 4.39 -4.27 2.28
C ASN A 280 4.98 -2.96 2.81
N ALA A 281 4.16 -2.08 3.42
CA ALA A 281 4.62 -0.82 4.01
C ALA A 281 5.68 -1.01 5.13
N PRO A 282 5.50 -1.89 6.12
CA PRO A 282 6.58 -2.29 7.04
C PRO A 282 7.54 -3.34 6.45
N GLY A 283 7.09 -4.20 5.53
CA GLY A 283 7.94 -5.24 4.90
C GLY A 283 9.13 -4.68 4.12
N LEU A 284 8.96 -3.55 3.43
CA LEU A 284 10.01 -2.86 2.69
C LEU A 284 11.13 -2.32 3.62
N PRO A 285 10.85 -1.50 4.65
CA PRO A 285 11.85 -1.09 5.65
C PRO A 285 12.55 -2.27 6.34
N LEU A 286 11.83 -3.35 6.67
CA LEU A 286 12.46 -4.55 7.24
C LEU A 286 13.49 -5.15 6.29
N THR A 287 13.15 -5.26 5.00
CA THR A 287 14.05 -5.82 3.98
C THR A 287 15.24 -4.91 3.75
N ILE A 288 15.05 -3.58 3.67
CA ILE A 288 16.13 -2.59 3.59
C ILE A 288 17.07 -2.73 4.79
N GLY A 289 16.52 -2.76 6.01
CA GLY A 289 17.28 -2.90 7.24
C GLY A 289 18.09 -4.20 7.29
N MET A 290 17.53 -5.32 6.83
CA MET A 290 18.24 -6.60 6.71
C MET A 290 19.38 -6.55 5.69
N VAL A 291 19.19 -5.92 4.53
CA VAL A 291 20.24 -5.75 3.51
C VAL A 291 21.40 -4.92 4.06
N LEU A 292 21.10 -3.82 4.77
CA LEU A 292 22.11 -2.98 5.40
C LEU A 292 22.79 -3.70 6.58
N ALA A 293 22.06 -4.48 7.39
CA ALA A 293 22.63 -5.28 8.47
C ALA A 293 23.63 -6.31 7.93
N ARG A 294 23.30 -6.96 6.80
CA ARG A 294 24.22 -7.86 6.10
C ARG A 294 25.48 -7.13 5.65
N GLU A 295 25.34 -5.96 5.04
CA GLU A 295 26.47 -5.14 4.59
C GLU A 295 27.34 -4.65 5.77
N ALA A 296 26.73 -4.34 6.91
CA ALA A 296 27.42 -3.95 8.14
C ALA A 296 28.13 -5.11 8.85
N GLY A 297 27.94 -6.36 8.41
CA GLY A 297 28.69 -7.52 8.88
C GLY A 297 27.89 -8.64 9.55
N VAL A 298 26.55 -8.56 9.59
CA VAL A 298 25.73 -9.69 10.06
C VAL A 298 25.74 -10.82 9.03
N LYS A 299 26.36 -11.95 9.37
CA LYS A 299 26.49 -13.12 8.47
C LYS A 299 25.69 -14.30 9.00
N HIS A 300 24.58 -14.64 8.34
CA HIS A 300 23.76 -15.80 8.71
C HIS A 300 22.88 -16.26 7.55
N ALA A 301 22.74 -17.58 7.35
CA ALA A 301 21.98 -18.14 6.22
C ALA A 301 20.49 -17.76 6.25
N ASP A 302 19.85 -17.70 7.43
CA ASP A 302 18.46 -17.24 7.57
C ASP A 302 18.26 -15.81 7.03
N LEU A 303 19.24 -14.93 7.24
CA LEU A 303 19.18 -13.55 6.77
C LEU A 303 19.19 -13.50 5.23
N ASP A 304 20.12 -14.24 4.60
CA ASP A 304 20.22 -14.30 3.14
C ASP A 304 18.97 -14.92 2.49
N LYS A 305 18.43 -15.98 3.09
CA LYS A 305 17.17 -16.61 2.66
C LYS A 305 16.01 -15.62 2.76
N ALA A 306 15.90 -14.90 3.87
CA ALA A 306 14.80 -13.95 4.07
C ALA A 306 14.84 -12.77 3.08
N ILE A 307 16.04 -12.22 2.84
CA ILE A 307 16.25 -11.15 1.83
C ILE A 307 15.87 -11.64 0.43
N THR A 308 16.34 -12.83 0.04
CA THR A 308 16.06 -13.41 -1.28
C THR A 308 14.56 -13.62 -1.51
N LYS A 309 13.86 -14.13 -0.49
CA LYS A 309 12.42 -14.40 -0.56
C LYS A 309 11.60 -13.12 -0.65
N ALA A 310 11.90 -12.13 0.19
CA ALA A 310 11.20 -10.84 0.21
C ALA A 310 11.40 -10.05 -1.08
N SER A 311 12.66 -9.96 -1.55
CA SER A 311 12.97 -9.27 -2.81
C SER A 311 12.30 -9.94 -4.00
N SER A 312 12.29 -11.27 -4.09
CA SER A 312 11.58 -12.01 -5.14
C SER A 312 10.08 -11.73 -5.13
N PHE A 313 9.46 -11.67 -3.95
CA PHE A 313 8.05 -11.32 -3.78
C PHE A 313 7.78 -9.88 -4.26
N LEU A 314 8.55 -8.91 -3.78
CA LEU A 314 8.39 -7.48 -4.11
C LEU A 314 8.68 -7.17 -5.58
N ARG A 315 9.57 -7.93 -6.22
CA ARG A 315 9.93 -7.76 -7.62
C ARG A 315 8.77 -8.08 -8.57
N TRP A 316 7.74 -8.79 -8.08
CA TRP A 316 6.56 -9.12 -8.88
C TRP A 316 5.94 -7.89 -9.54
N TRP A 317 5.94 -6.71 -8.91
CA TRP A 317 5.26 -5.51 -9.42
C TRP A 317 6.08 -4.65 -10.40
N VAL A 318 7.33 -5.00 -10.68
CA VAL A 318 8.19 -4.26 -11.62
C VAL A 318 7.54 -4.21 -13.02
N HIS A 319 7.36 -3.01 -13.56
CA HIS A 319 6.65 -2.67 -14.81
C HIS A 319 5.11 -2.88 -14.82
N LYS A 320 4.53 -3.33 -13.70
CA LYS A 320 3.10 -3.66 -13.59
C LYS A 320 2.30 -2.62 -12.84
N GLY A 321 2.94 -1.90 -11.91
CA GLY A 321 2.32 -0.81 -11.15
C GLY A 321 2.94 -0.65 -9.77
N ALA A 322 2.27 0.12 -8.92
CA ALA A 322 2.76 0.37 -7.57
C ALA A 322 2.60 -0.85 -6.66
N VAL A 323 3.54 -1.02 -5.73
CA VAL A 323 3.50 -2.07 -4.71
C VAL A 323 2.23 -1.88 -3.87
N PRO A 324 1.32 -2.86 -3.78
CA PRO A 324 0.08 -2.72 -3.04
C PRO A 324 0.26 -3.00 -1.56
N TYR A 325 -0.80 -2.82 -0.76
CA TYR A 325 -0.93 -3.58 0.49
C TYR A 325 -1.25 -5.04 0.17
N GLY A 326 -0.78 -5.97 1.01
CA GLY A 326 -1.03 -7.39 0.80
C GLY A 326 -0.36 -7.98 -0.44
N ASP A 327 -0.82 -9.16 -0.82
CA ASP A 327 -0.47 -9.87 -2.04
C ASP A 327 -1.60 -9.67 -3.05
N HIS A 328 -1.74 -8.42 -3.51
CA HIS A 328 -2.88 -7.94 -4.28
C HIS A 328 -2.48 -7.45 -5.68
N ARG A 329 -3.47 -7.02 -6.46
CA ARG A 329 -3.22 -6.31 -7.72
C ARG A 329 -2.42 -5.03 -7.45
N PRO A 330 -1.64 -4.52 -8.42
CA PRO A 330 -0.94 -3.24 -8.25
C PRO A 330 -1.86 -2.13 -7.74
N PHE A 331 -1.33 -1.22 -6.92
CA PHE A 331 -2.09 -0.06 -6.46
C PHE A 331 -2.40 0.88 -7.64
N PHE A 332 -3.51 1.63 -7.58
CA PHE A 332 -4.09 2.39 -8.70
C PHE A 332 -3.45 3.78 -8.95
N ALA A 333 -2.32 4.08 -8.29
CA ALA A 333 -1.54 5.30 -8.45
C ALA A 333 -0.03 4.99 -8.40
N HIS A 334 0.84 5.94 -8.79
CA HIS A 334 2.29 5.75 -8.80
C HIS A 334 2.86 5.42 -7.41
N GLU A 335 2.20 5.83 -6.35
CA GLU A 335 2.63 5.59 -4.98
C GLU A 335 1.47 5.38 -3.99
N ASP A 336 1.76 4.64 -2.92
CA ASP A 336 0.93 4.56 -1.72
C ASP A 336 1.80 4.25 -0.49
N ASN A 337 1.72 5.06 0.56
CA ASN A 337 2.53 4.94 1.79
C ASN A 337 4.06 4.80 1.56
N GLY A 338 4.60 5.41 0.51
CA GLY A 338 6.04 5.45 0.20
C GLY A 338 6.62 4.10 -0.23
N LYS A 339 5.78 3.13 -0.57
CA LYS A 339 6.20 1.75 -0.89
C LYS A 339 7.04 1.70 -2.16
N CYS A 340 6.69 2.43 -3.21
CA CYS A 340 7.50 2.46 -4.44
C CYS A 340 8.83 3.17 -4.20
N ALA A 341 8.83 4.29 -3.48
CA ALA A 341 10.06 4.98 -3.12
C ALA A 341 10.99 4.11 -2.24
N ALA A 342 10.43 3.38 -1.27
CA ALA A 342 11.20 2.40 -0.48
C ALA A 342 11.67 1.20 -1.34
N ALA A 343 10.87 0.72 -2.28
CA ALA A 343 11.26 -0.33 -3.21
C ALA A 343 12.43 0.10 -4.10
N ALA A 344 12.44 1.35 -4.58
CA ALA A 344 13.56 1.92 -5.32
C ALA A 344 14.87 1.87 -4.50
N VAL A 345 14.81 2.25 -3.21
CA VAL A 345 15.94 2.14 -2.27
C VAL A 345 16.37 0.69 -2.09
N LEU A 346 15.43 -0.24 -1.87
CA LEU A 346 15.72 -1.65 -1.66
C LEU A 346 16.44 -2.27 -2.86
N PHE A 347 15.88 -2.13 -4.06
CA PHE A 347 16.43 -2.75 -5.26
C PHE A 347 17.77 -2.12 -5.68
N ASP A 348 17.95 -0.82 -5.41
CA ASP A 348 19.24 -0.16 -5.57
C ASP A 348 20.32 -0.78 -4.66
N LEU A 349 20.00 -1.00 -3.38
CA LEU A 349 20.92 -1.66 -2.44
C LEU A 349 21.25 -3.11 -2.84
N LEU A 350 20.30 -3.80 -3.49
CA LEU A 350 20.50 -5.16 -4.02
C LEU A 350 21.25 -5.19 -5.38
N GLY A 351 21.40 -4.04 -6.05
CA GLY A 351 22.00 -3.95 -7.38
C GLY A 351 21.06 -4.38 -8.52
N ASP A 352 19.76 -4.51 -8.27
CA ASP A 352 18.75 -4.80 -9.30
C ASP A 352 18.36 -3.50 -10.00
N ARG A 353 19.18 -3.12 -10.99
CA ARG A 353 19.04 -1.85 -11.73
C ARG A 353 17.66 -1.69 -12.36
N GLU A 354 17.10 -2.74 -12.95
CA GLU A 354 15.81 -2.67 -13.63
C GLU A 354 14.68 -2.34 -12.64
N ALA A 355 14.63 -3.06 -11.52
CA ALA A 355 13.61 -2.83 -10.50
C ALA A 355 13.79 -1.45 -9.82
N ALA A 356 15.04 -1.08 -9.52
CA ALA A 356 15.37 0.22 -8.94
C ALA A 356 14.95 1.38 -9.87
N GLU A 357 15.25 1.29 -11.17
CA GLU A 357 14.89 2.30 -12.17
C GLU A 357 13.38 2.46 -12.30
N PHE A 358 12.64 1.36 -12.42
CA PHE A 358 11.18 1.40 -12.51
C PHE A 358 10.56 2.10 -11.30
N PHE A 359 10.90 1.66 -10.08
CA PHE A 359 10.31 2.24 -8.88
C PHE A 359 10.81 3.67 -8.58
N ALA A 360 12.02 4.04 -8.99
CA ALA A 360 12.51 5.42 -8.89
C ALA A 360 11.74 6.36 -9.82
N LYS A 361 11.43 5.93 -11.05
CA LYS A 361 10.55 6.68 -11.97
C LYS A 361 9.14 6.82 -11.39
N MET A 362 8.58 5.76 -10.80
CA MET A 362 7.28 5.79 -10.12
C MET A 362 7.28 6.79 -8.96
N ALA A 363 8.31 6.78 -8.10
CA ALA A 363 8.45 7.75 -7.03
C ALA A 363 8.57 9.20 -7.55
N THR A 364 9.28 9.41 -8.66
CA THR A 364 9.43 10.73 -9.27
C THR A 364 8.12 11.25 -9.88
N ALA A 365 7.32 10.37 -10.49
CA ALA A 365 6.01 10.72 -11.04
C ALA A 365 4.95 10.97 -9.95
N ALA A 366 5.12 10.44 -8.74
CA ALA A 366 4.10 10.49 -7.68
C ALA A 366 3.97 11.83 -6.93
N TYR A 367 4.51 12.94 -7.43
CA TYR A 367 4.56 14.22 -6.70
C TYR A 367 3.17 14.72 -6.25
N SER A 368 2.14 14.53 -7.08
CA SER A 368 0.74 14.91 -6.78
C SER A 368 0.00 13.90 -5.89
N GLU A 369 0.62 12.79 -5.54
CA GLU A 369 0.01 11.67 -4.80
C GLU A 369 0.48 11.64 -3.34
N ARG A 370 1.45 12.48 -2.98
CA ARG A 370 2.19 12.44 -1.71
C ARG A 370 1.35 12.76 -0.49
N GLU A 371 0.30 13.56 -0.64
CA GLU A 371 -0.53 13.99 0.49
C GLU A 371 -1.53 12.93 0.96
N ARG A 372 -1.51 11.71 0.42
CA ARG A 372 -2.42 10.62 0.78
C ARG A 372 -1.73 9.50 1.54
N GLY A 373 -2.49 8.54 2.03
CA GLY A 373 -1.95 7.28 2.51
C GLY A 373 -2.85 6.60 3.53
N HIS A 374 -2.89 5.27 3.51
CA HIS A 374 -3.83 4.47 4.32
C HIS A 374 -3.94 4.86 5.80
N THR A 375 -2.87 5.38 6.41
CA THR A 375 -2.81 5.82 7.80
C THR A 375 -2.40 7.29 7.95
N GLY A 376 -2.40 8.04 6.85
CA GLY A 376 -1.80 9.37 6.69
C GLY A 376 -0.59 9.38 5.76
N ASN A 377 -0.08 10.59 5.49
CA ASN A 377 0.92 10.83 4.43
C ASN A 377 2.39 10.74 4.91
N PHE A 378 2.63 10.43 6.18
CA PHE A 378 3.98 10.41 6.77
C PHE A 378 4.96 9.55 5.96
N PHE A 379 4.60 8.29 5.68
CA PHE A 379 5.47 7.37 4.95
C PHE A 379 5.66 7.77 3.49
N ASN A 380 4.66 8.40 2.88
CA ASN A 380 4.74 8.94 1.53
C ASN A 380 5.80 10.03 1.43
N MET A 381 5.85 10.93 2.41
CA MET A 381 6.85 12.00 2.48
C MET A 381 8.22 11.48 2.92
N LEU A 382 8.27 10.57 3.89
CA LEU A 382 9.51 9.98 4.43
C LEU A 382 10.40 9.39 3.33
N TRP A 383 9.83 8.59 2.44
CA TRP A 383 10.60 7.87 1.43
C TRP A 383 10.78 8.65 0.13
N ALA A 384 9.99 9.72 -0.10
CA ALA A 384 9.88 10.39 -1.39
C ALA A 384 11.24 10.70 -2.02
N MET A 385 12.00 11.63 -1.43
CA MET A 385 13.27 12.07 -2.03
C MET A 385 14.34 10.99 -2.02
N GLN A 386 14.32 10.05 -1.07
CA GLN A 386 15.20 8.89 -1.10
C GLN A 386 14.94 8.07 -2.38
N GLY A 387 13.68 7.79 -2.72
CA GLY A 387 13.34 7.12 -3.99
C GLY A 387 13.71 7.94 -5.23
N VAL A 388 13.35 9.23 -5.25
CA VAL A 388 13.62 10.14 -6.39
C VAL A 388 15.11 10.30 -6.66
N ALA A 389 15.95 10.31 -5.62
CA ALA A 389 17.40 10.44 -5.77
C ALA A 389 18.05 9.37 -6.64
N ARG A 390 17.43 8.20 -6.78
CA ARG A 390 17.93 7.13 -7.66
C ARG A 390 17.82 7.51 -9.13
N CYS A 391 16.92 8.42 -9.50
CA CYS A 391 16.88 9.02 -10.85
C CYS A 391 17.91 10.14 -11.04
N GLY A 392 18.68 10.48 -10.01
CA GLY A 392 19.75 11.48 -10.07
C GLY A 392 19.30 12.95 -9.90
N PRO A 393 20.27 13.88 -9.91
CA PRO A 393 20.05 15.26 -9.48
C PRO A 393 19.01 16.04 -10.30
N VAL A 394 18.96 15.85 -11.61
CA VAL A 394 18.01 16.54 -12.50
C VAL A 394 16.57 16.14 -12.17
N ALA A 395 16.33 14.84 -11.93
CA ALA A 395 15.02 14.34 -11.52
C ALA A 395 14.62 14.87 -10.13
N CYS A 396 15.57 14.98 -9.18
CA CYS A 396 15.31 15.59 -7.87
C CYS A 396 14.85 17.04 -7.98
N GLY A 397 15.55 17.86 -8.76
CA GLY A 397 15.16 19.25 -8.96
C GLY A 397 13.83 19.40 -9.69
N ALA A 398 13.56 18.55 -10.70
CA ALA A 398 12.29 18.52 -11.40
C ALA A 398 11.13 18.12 -10.46
N TYR A 399 11.32 17.14 -9.59
CA TYR A 399 10.34 16.75 -8.57
C TYR A 399 10.10 17.86 -7.55
N LEU A 400 11.17 18.47 -7.00
CA LEU A 400 11.04 19.55 -6.04
C LEU A 400 10.39 20.80 -6.64
N LYS A 401 10.54 21.06 -7.94
CA LYS A 401 9.79 22.12 -8.61
C LYS A 401 8.27 21.97 -8.44
N GLU A 402 7.78 20.72 -8.45
CA GLU A 402 6.36 20.42 -8.27
C GLU A 402 5.96 20.35 -6.78
N GLN A 403 6.85 19.91 -5.89
CA GLN A 403 6.52 19.55 -4.50
C GLN A 403 7.16 20.41 -3.39
N SER A 404 8.07 21.34 -3.71
CA SER A 404 8.80 22.13 -2.70
C SER A 404 7.90 22.95 -1.79
N TRP A 405 6.72 23.34 -2.28
CA TRP A 405 5.71 24.06 -1.50
C TRP A 405 5.37 23.32 -0.19
N TYR A 406 5.29 21.98 -0.23
CA TYR A 406 4.99 21.16 0.94
C TYR A 406 6.16 21.17 1.94
N TYR A 407 7.39 21.06 1.43
CA TYR A 407 8.61 21.08 2.24
C TYR A 407 8.80 22.44 2.94
N ASP A 408 8.50 23.54 2.24
CA ASP A 408 8.59 24.89 2.81
C ASP A 408 7.51 25.14 3.88
N LEU A 409 6.30 24.56 3.75
CA LEU A 409 5.28 24.64 4.80
C LEU A 409 5.58 23.77 6.00
N ALA A 410 6.09 22.56 5.79
CA ALA A 410 6.39 21.62 6.87
C ALA A 410 7.54 22.11 7.78
N ARG A 411 8.42 22.98 7.28
CA ARG A 411 9.56 23.54 8.02
C ARG A 411 9.13 24.69 8.91
N GLY A 412 9.13 24.47 10.22
CA GLY A 412 8.89 25.50 11.22
C GLY A 412 9.99 26.56 11.32
N TRP A 413 9.67 27.67 11.97
CA TRP A 413 10.57 28.81 12.21
C TRP A 413 11.80 28.46 13.05
N ASP A 414 11.65 27.48 13.94
CA ASP A 414 12.70 26.93 14.79
C ASP A 414 13.46 25.78 14.13
N THR A 415 13.29 25.64 12.81
CA THR A 415 13.91 24.64 11.91
C THR A 415 13.45 23.20 12.13
N ARG A 416 12.47 22.96 13.01
CA ARG A 416 11.85 21.64 13.16
C ARG A 416 10.94 21.36 11.98
N PHE A 417 10.85 20.09 11.60
CA PHE A 417 9.78 19.63 10.73
C PHE A 417 8.77 18.88 11.58
N ILE A 418 7.54 19.38 11.64
CA ILE A 418 6.44 18.73 12.32
C ILE A 418 5.61 17.99 11.27
N TYR A 419 4.98 16.89 11.67
CA TYR A 419 4.02 16.21 10.82
C TYR A 419 2.99 17.19 10.25
N GLN A 420 2.89 17.17 8.93
CA GLN A 420 1.99 18.00 8.16
C GLN A 420 0.87 17.09 7.65
N GLY A 421 -0.36 17.30 8.13
CA GLY A 421 -1.48 16.39 7.87
C GLY A 421 -1.91 16.36 6.41
N SER A 422 -2.68 15.35 6.04
CA SER A 422 -3.32 15.17 4.75
C SER A 422 -4.59 16.02 4.64
N PRO A 423 -4.90 16.58 3.46
CA PRO A 423 -6.21 17.16 3.19
C PRO A 423 -7.35 16.12 3.19
N VAL A 424 -7.03 14.81 3.20
CA VAL A 424 -8.03 13.72 3.32
C VAL A 424 -8.52 13.56 4.77
N GLY A 425 -7.67 13.84 5.77
CA GLY A 425 -8.00 13.90 7.21
C GLY A 425 -8.38 12.57 7.87
N ALA A 426 -9.40 11.90 7.33
CA ALA A 426 -10.03 10.72 7.92
C ALA A 426 -9.10 9.49 8.01
N GLU A 427 -8.16 9.35 7.07
CA GLU A 427 -7.20 8.23 7.02
C GLU A 427 -6.22 8.25 8.20
N GLU A 428 -5.99 9.42 8.81
CA GLU A 428 -4.89 9.58 9.76
C GLU A 428 -5.24 9.09 11.15
N HIS A 429 -6.52 9.17 11.56
CA HIS A 429 -6.98 8.90 12.92
C HIS A 429 -6.10 9.54 14.02
N GLY A 430 -5.41 10.65 13.71
CA GLY A 430 -4.44 11.32 14.59
C GLY A 430 -3.13 10.54 14.85
N ALA A 431 -2.83 9.50 14.08
CA ALA A 431 -1.70 8.57 14.32
C ALA A 431 -0.33 9.26 14.37
N TYR A 432 -0.11 10.26 13.52
CA TYR A 432 1.15 11.00 13.41
C TYR A 432 1.10 12.39 14.02
N LYS A 433 0.01 12.74 14.72
CA LYS A 433 -0.17 14.06 15.30
C LYS A 433 1.02 14.39 16.22
N ASN A 434 1.63 15.55 16.01
CA ASN A 434 2.79 16.05 16.75
C ASN A 434 4.09 15.23 16.60
N TRP A 435 4.20 14.34 15.61
CA TRP A 435 5.46 13.67 15.34
C TRP A 435 6.53 14.68 14.92
N ASP A 436 7.72 14.51 15.48
CA ASP A 436 8.92 15.19 15.00
C ASP A 436 9.42 14.45 13.76
N CYS A 437 9.29 15.09 12.61
CA CYS A 437 9.70 14.56 11.32
C CYS A 437 11.06 15.11 10.87
N SER A 438 11.77 15.88 11.71
CA SER A 438 13.01 16.56 11.31
C SER A 438 14.03 15.60 10.68
N GLY A 439 14.19 14.40 11.23
CA GLY A 439 15.12 13.39 10.71
C GLY A 439 14.84 12.99 9.26
N SER A 440 13.58 12.86 8.83
CA SER A 440 13.27 12.47 7.45
C SER A 440 13.66 13.57 6.46
N TYR A 441 13.25 14.80 6.72
CA TYR A 441 13.52 15.94 5.83
C TYR A 441 15.01 16.31 5.79
N LEU A 442 15.71 16.19 6.92
CA LEU A 442 17.15 16.44 6.96
C LEU A 442 17.94 15.34 6.27
N LEU A 443 17.48 14.09 6.31
CA LEU A 443 18.09 13.01 5.54
C LEU A 443 17.98 13.25 4.03
N ASP A 444 16.86 13.83 3.57
CA ASP A 444 16.69 14.25 2.18
C ASP A 444 17.68 15.38 1.82
N CYS A 445 17.83 16.38 2.69
CA CYS A 445 18.80 17.45 2.47
C CYS A 445 20.26 16.95 2.51
N ALA A 446 20.54 15.81 3.14
CA ALA A 446 21.87 15.20 3.23
C ALA A 446 22.23 14.32 2.01
N LEU A 447 21.32 14.08 1.07
CA LEU A 447 21.58 13.33 -0.18
C LEU A 447 22.85 13.77 -0.93
N PRO A 448 23.19 15.07 -1.06
CA PRO A 448 24.39 15.51 -1.76
C PRO A 448 25.69 15.10 -1.07
N LEU A 449 25.66 14.87 0.24
CA LEU A 449 26.85 14.51 1.02
C LEU A 449 27.30 13.07 0.75
N LYS A 450 26.40 12.20 0.26
CA LYS A 450 26.69 10.77 -0.01
C LYS A 450 27.36 10.09 1.18
N SER A 451 26.97 10.48 2.38
CA SER A 451 27.64 10.10 3.62
C SER A 451 27.24 8.72 4.11
N LEU A 452 26.08 8.19 3.72
CA LEU A 452 25.50 6.91 4.14
C LEU A 452 25.21 6.01 2.95
N ARG A 453 25.01 4.71 3.16
CA ARG A 453 24.65 3.80 2.06
C ARG A 453 23.33 4.19 1.42
N ILE A 454 22.31 4.54 2.20
CA ILE A 454 21.01 4.99 1.67
C ILE A 454 21.06 6.35 0.97
N THR A 455 22.06 7.20 1.28
CA THR A 455 22.26 8.51 0.63
C THR A 455 23.28 8.46 -0.52
N GLY A 456 23.78 7.27 -0.88
CA GLY A 456 24.62 7.08 -2.06
C GLY A 456 26.13 7.08 -1.82
N ARG A 457 26.60 6.73 -0.62
CA ARG A 457 28.04 6.51 -0.32
C ARG A 457 28.69 5.56 -1.31
N LYS A 458 27.99 4.47 -1.64
CA LYS A 458 28.20 3.73 -2.89
C LYS A 458 27.21 4.30 -3.89
N GLY A 459 27.69 4.71 -5.06
CA GLY A 459 26.85 5.30 -6.09
C GLY A 459 25.63 4.42 -6.40
N PHE A 460 24.52 5.06 -6.73
CA PHE A 460 23.29 4.38 -7.10
C PHE A 460 23.49 3.53 -8.37
N SER A 461 22.80 2.41 -8.43
CA SER A 461 22.82 1.43 -9.52
C SER A 461 22.11 1.92 -10.79
N VAL A 462 21.21 2.90 -10.65
CA VAL A 462 20.45 3.52 -11.73
C VAL A 462 21.23 4.71 -12.29
N PRO A 463 21.47 4.78 -13.61
CA PRO A 463 22.06 5.97 -14.21
C PRO A 463 21.15 7.19 -14.02
N PRO A 464 21.71 8.38 -13.76
CA PRO A 464 20.93 9.61 -13.69
C PRO A 464 20.13 9.84 -14.98
N LEU A 465 18.87 10.24 -14.82
CA LEU A 465 18.04 10.68 -15.95
C LEU A 465 18.56 12.02 -16.48
N ASP A 466 18.52 12.18 -17.80
CA ASP A 466 18.68 13.48 -18.43
C ASP A 466 17.42 14.35 -18.27
N ALA A 467 17.48 15.59 -18.75
CA ALA A 467 16.38 16.54 -18.62
C ALA A 467 15.11 16.12 -19.38
N ALA A 468 15.24 15.47 -20.54
CA ALA A 468 14.10 15.02 -21.33
C ALA A 468 13.40 13.82 -20.67
N GLN A 469 14.19 12.86 -20.19
CA GLN A 469 13.70 11.71 -19.43
C GLN A 469 13.04 12.16 -18.12
N ALA A 470 13.64 13.09 -17.37
CA ALA A 470 13.04 13.64 -16.16
C ALA A 470 11.70 14.35 -16.47
N ALA A 471 11.63 15.13 -17.56
CA ALA A 471 10.40 15.79 -17.98
C ALA A 471 9.31 14.78 -18.37
N GLU A 472 9.65 13.70 -19.07
CA GLU A 472 8.72 12.60 -19.40
C GLU A 472 8.16 11.95 -18.13
N VAL A 473 9.02 11.70 -17.13
CA VAL A 473 8.60 11.09 -15.86
C VAL A 473 7.69 12.02 -15.05
N ILE A 474 8.01 13.32 -14.98
CA ILE A 474 7.12 14.30 -14.35
C ILE A 474 5.79 14.41 -15.10
N ALA A 475 5.80 14.38 -16.43
CA ALA A 475 4.58 14.42 -17.23
C ALA A 475 3.66 13.21 -16.97
N ALA A 476 4.22 12.03 -16.68
CA ALA A 476 3.43 10.84 -16.32
C ALA A 476 2.64 11.01 -15.01
N GLY A 477 3.13 11.85 -14.08
CA GLY A 477 2.46 12.19 -12.82
C GLY A 477 1.33 13.21 -12.93
N ARG A 478 1.24 13.93 -14.06
CA ARG A 478 0.21 14.96 -14.28
C ARG A 478 -1.18 14.34 -14.39
N GLU A 479 -2.18 15.19 -14.18
CA GLU A 479 -3.60 14.82 -14.37
C GLU A 479 -4.02 13.64 -13.48
N PHE A 480 -3.39 13.54 -12.31
CA PHE A 480 -3.82 12.66 -11.25
C PHE A 480 -5.19 13.12 -10.73
N ALA A 481 -6.18 12.26 -10.89
CA ALA A 481 -7.54 12.46 -10.42
C ALA A 481 -7.80 11.54 -9.22
N TYR A 482 -8.38 12.07 -8.13
CA TYR A 482 -8.86 11.26 -7.02
C TYR A 482 -10.31 10.81 -7.20
N THR A 483 -10.80 10.07 -6.20
CA THR A 483 -12.20 9.72 -6.08
C THR A 483 -13.07 10.98 -6.19
N ARG A 484 -13.94 11.01 -7.21
CA ARG A 484 -14.87 12.10 -7.57
C ARG A 484 -14.28 13.24 -8.40
N ASP A 485 -12.98 13.24 -8.69
CA ASP A 485 -12.42 14.18 -9.65
C ASP A 485 -12.84 13.82 -11.08
N GLU A 486 -12.94 14.82 -11.94
CA GLU A 486 -13.09 14.59 -13.37
C GLU A 486 -11.89 13.78 -13.91
N ASN A 487 -12.17 12.80 -14.75
CA ASN A 487 -11.12 12.06 -15.44
C ASN A 487 -10.52 12.91 -16.57
N LEU A 488 -9.44 13.64 -16.28
CA LEU A 488 -8.81 14.56 -17.22
C LEU A 488 -8.25 13.87 -18.48
N TYR A 489 -8.02 12.55 -18.47
CA TYR A 489 -7.61 11.81 -19.67
C TYR A 489 -8.70 11.80 -20.74
N GLU A 490 -9.99 11.91 -20.37
CA GLU A 490 -11.08 12.00 -21.34
C GLU A 490 -11.03 13.28 -22.17
N LYS A 491 -10.29 14.31 -21.71
CA LYS A 491 -10.06 15.57 -22.43
C LYS A 491 -8.89 15.50 -23.43
N ARG A 492 -8.06 14.45 -23.38
CA ARG A 492 -6.95 14.26 -24.34
C ARG A 492 -7.46 13.90 -25.74
N SER A 493 -6.66 14.20 -26.76
CA SER A 493 -6.94 13.79 -28.13
C SER A 493 -6.79 12.27 -28.30
N THR A 494 -7.42 11.70 -29.31
CA THR A 494 -7.30 10.26 -29.63
C THR A 494 -5.84 9.86 -29.85
N GLU A 495 -5.05 10.70 -30.52
CA GLU A 495 -3.63 10.49 -30.81
C GLU A 495 -2.81 10.45 -29.51
N GLN A 496 -3.08 11.37 -28.58
CA GLN A 496 -2.43 11.40 -27.28
C GLN A 496 -2.78 10.15 -26.45
N LEU A 497 -4.03 9.70 -26.51
CA LEU A 497 -4.46 8.49 -25.81
C LEU A 497 -3.79 7.24 -26.38
N LEU A 498 -3.77 7.09 -27.71
CA LEU A 498 -3.09 5.98 -28.39
C LEU A 498 -1.58 5.97 -28.11
N ALA A 499 -0.92 7.14 -28.10
CA ALA A 499 0.48 7.25 -27.70
C ALA A 499 0.69 6.84 -26.23
N GLY A 500 -0.25 7.20 -25.35
CA GLY A 500 -0.22 6.84 -23.93
C GLY A 500 -0.27 5.34 -23.66
N LEU A 501 -0.83 4.52 -24.57
CA LEU A 501 -0.81 3.06 -24.46
C LEU A 501 0.60 2.46 -24.51
N ALA A 502 1.58 3.18 -25.07
CA ALA A 502 2.98 2.76 -25.10
C ALA A 502 3.83 3.35 -23.97
N SER A 503 3.22 4.06 -23.02
CA SER A 503 3.94 4.72 -21.92
C SER A 503 4.62 3.70 -21.00
N TRP A 504 5.81 4.03 -20.50
CA TRP A 504 6.47 3.27 -19.45
C TRP A 504 5.61 3.19 -18.17
N SER A 505 4.77 4.21 -17.92
CA SER A 505 3.93 4.30 -16.72
C SER A 505 2.67 3.45 -16.90
N PRO A 506 2.44 2.44 -16.02
CA PRO A 506 1.21 1.66 -16.02
C PRO A 506 -0.06 2.51 -15.85
N PHE A 507 0.03 3.66 -15.18
CA PHE A 507 -1.14 4.55 -14.96
C PHE A 507 -1.48 5.36 -16.18
N VAL A 508 -0.48 5.83 -16.93
CA VAL A 508 -0.73 6.48 -18.20
C VAL A 508 -1.39 5.50 -19.17
N ARG A 509 -0.87 4.25 -19.24
CA ARG A 509 -1.47 3.20 -20.08
C ARG A 509 -2.91 2.88 -19.69
N GLY A 510 -3.16 2.54 -18.42
CA GLY A 510 -4.49 2.17 -17.94
C GLY A 510 -5.52 3.30 -18.07
N ARG A 511 -5.14 4.55 -17.79
CA ARG A 511 -6.04 5.71 -17.98
C ARG A 511 -6.31 6.02 -19.44
N SER A 512 -5.29 5.87 -20.30
CA SER A 512 -5.47 5.99 -21.74
C SER A 512 -6.40 4.91 -22.29
N ALA A 513 -6.22 3.65 -21.85
CA ALA A 513 -7.09 2.54 -22.19
C ALA A 513 -8.55 2.80 -21.79
N ALA A 514 -8.79 3.22 -20.54
CA ALA A 514 -10.13 3.53 -20.05
C ALA A 514 -10.79 4.68 -20.82
N ALA A 515 -10.04 5.75 -21.15
CA ALA A 515 -10.55 6.86 -21.94
C ALA A 515 -10.86 6.45 -23.40
N LEU A 516 -10.05 5.57 -24.00
CA LEU A 516 -10.31 5.02 -25.33
C LEU A 516 -11.51 4.07 -25.36
N GLY A 517 -11.71 3.28 -24.30
CA GLY A 517 -12.88 2.39 -24.16
C GLY A 517 -14.21 3.15 -24.28
N LYS A 518 -14.27 4.36 -23.71
CA LYS A 518 -15.43 5.26 -23.79
C LYS A 518 -15.50 6.07 -25.09
N ARG A 519 -14.42 6.16 -25.85
CA ARG A 519 -14.33 7.00 -27.05
C ARG A 519 -14.97 6.30 -28.24
N GLU A 520 -15.78 7.03 -29.00
CA GLU A 520 -16.30 6.57 -30.30
C GLU A 520 -15.18 6.47 -31.35
N GLY A 521 -15.41 5.69 -32.40
CA GLY A 521 -14.45 5.47 -33.50
C GLY A 521 -13.83 4.07 -33.51
N ASP A 522 -13.18 3.73 -34.62
CA ASP A 522 -12.47 2.46 -34.79
C ASP A 522 -10.99 2.61 -34.41
N HIS A 523 -10.68 2.23 -33.17
CA HIS A 523 -9.32 2.26 -32.63
C HIS A 523 -8.65 0.88 -32.66
N LEU A 524 -9.38 -0.15 -33.11
CA LEU A 524 -8.95 -1.54 -33.04
C LEU A 524 -7.68 -1.81 -33.88
N PRO A 525 -7.53 -1.28 -35.12
CA PRO A 525 -6.31 -1.48 -35.90
C PRO A 525 -5.05 -0.94 -35.21
N ALA A 526 -5.17 0.21 -34.52
CA ALA A 526 -4.06 0.81 -33.79
C ALA A 526 -3.66 -0.06 -32.58
N MET A 527 -4.64 -0.57 -31.83
CA MET A 527 -4.38 -1.47 -30.70
C MET A 527 -3.73 -2.79 -31.14
N LEU A 528 -4.20 -3.38 -32.25
CA LEU A 528 -3.60 -4.59 -32.81
C LEU A 528 -2.15 -4.37 -33.27
N LYS A 529 -1.86 -3.20 -33.85
CA LYS A 529 -0.48 -2.82 -34.21
C LYS A 529 0.42 -2.70 -32.98
N LEU A 530 -0.07 -2.11 -31.88
CA LEU A 530 0.67 -2.01 -30.63
C LEU A 530 0.91 -3.39 -29.99
N LEU A 531 -0.10 -4.27 -30.03
CA LEU A 531 -0.01 -5.65 -29.53
C LEU A 531 1.02 -6.49 -30.31
N ALA A 532 1.13 -6.26 -31.62
CA ALA A 532 2.10 -6.92 -32.49
C ALA A 532 3.54 -6.35 -32.38
N SER A 533 3.74 -5.26 -31.63
CA SER A 533 5.05 -4.64 -31.47
C SER A 533 5.96 -5.45 -30.53
N THR A 534 7.27 -5.17 -30.57
CA THR A 534 8.24 -5.73 -29.61
C THR A 534 8.33 -4.94 -28.30
N ASN A 535 7.68 -3.77 -28.23
CA ASN A 535 7.68 -2.95 -27.03
C ASN A 535 6.69 -3.53 -26.01
N ARG A 536 7.24 -4.09 -24.92
CA ARG A 536 6.46 -4.68 -23.81
C ARG A 536 5.34 -3.76 -23.32
N ASP A 537 5.63 -2.47 -23.10
CA ASP A 537 4.66 -1.55 -22.51
C ASP A 537 3.53 -1.24 -23.51
N ALA A 538 3.83 -1.12 -24.80
CA ALA A 538 2.82 -1.01 -25.85
C ALA A 538 1.91 -2.25 -25.94
N ARG A 539 2.48 -3.45 -25.75
CA ARG A 539 1.69 -4.70 -25.71
C ARG A 539 0.75 -4.73 -24.51
N TYR A 540 1.24 -4.30 -23.33
CA TYR A 540 0.40 -4.19 -22.12
C TYR A 540 -0.75 -3.21 -22.33
N GLY A 541 -0.47 -1.98 -22.76
CA GLY A 541 -1.50 -0.98 -22.99
C GLY A 541 -2.50 -1.38 -24.07
N ALA A 542 -2.07 -2.10 -25.10
CA ALA A 542 -2.96 -2.65 -26.11
C ALA A 542 -3.97 -3.65 -25.51
N VAL A 543 -3.51 -4.61 -24.68
CA VAL A 543 -4.43 -5.59 -24.06
C VAL A 543 -5.36 -4.94 -23.05
N GLU A 544 -4.87 -3.97 -22.26
CA GLU A 544 -5.71 -3.17 -21.37
C GLU A 544 -6.81 -2.44 -22.16
N ALA A 545 -6.45 -1.77 -23.26
CA ALA A 545 -7.40 -1.04 -24.10
C ALA A 545 -8.41 -1.96 -24.81
N LEU A 546 -7.99 -3.16 -25.25
CA LEU A 546 -8.90 -4.17 -25.80
C LEU A 546 -9.92 -4.63 -24.74
N GLY A 547 -9.51 -4.75 -23.48
CA GLY A 547 -10.42 -5.05 -22.36
C GLY A 547 -11.45 -3.94 -22.14
N GLU A 548 -11.02 -2.67 -22.17
CA GLU A 548 -11.88 -1.49 -21.99
C GLU A 548 -12.84 -1.25 -23.17
N LEU A 549 -12.50 -1.70 -24.38
CA LEU A 549 -13.42 -1.70 -25.54
C LEU A 549 -14.57 -2.70 -25.39
N GLY A 550 -14.41 -3.74 -24.57
CA GLY A 550 -15.40 -4.80 -24.38
C GLY A 550 -15.82 -5.47 -25.70
N PRO A 551 -17.12 -5.59 -26.01
CA PRO A 551 -17.58 -6.23 -27.26
C PRO A 551 -17.04 -5.61 -28.55
N ARG A 552 -16.62 -4.33 -28.54
CA ARG A 552 -15.99 -3.68 -29.70
C ARG A 552 -14.63 -4.31 -30.06
N ALA A 553 -14.04 -5.09 -29.16
CA ALA A 553 -12.79 -5.81 -29.38
C ALA A 553 -12.99 -7.28 -29.82
N ASP A 554 -14.21 -7.74 -30.11
CA ASP A 554 -14.48 -9.14 -30.48
C ASP A 554 -13.64 -9.63 -31.68
N ALA A 555 -13.36 -8.75 -32.65
CA ALA A 555 -12.51 -9.08 -33.81
C ALA A 555 -11.03 -9.32 -33.44
N ALA A 556 -10.59 -8.95 -32.23
CA ALA A 556 -9.26 -9.23 -31.68
C ALA A 556 -9.22 -10.50 -30.81
N ALA A 557 -10.29 -11.30 -30.79
CA ALA A 557 -10.38 -12.50 -29.95
C ALA A 557 -9.22 -13.49 -30.15
N ALA A 558 -8.80 -13.72 -31.39
CA ALA A 558 -7.69 -14.63 -31.70
C ALA A 558 -6.37 -14.14 -31.08
N GLN A 559 -6.12 -12.83 -31.13
CA GLN A 559 -4.92 -12.20 -30.58
C GLN A 559 -4.95 -12.20 -29.05
N LEU A 560 -6.10 -11.93 -28.43
CA LEU A 560 -6.25 -12.03 -26.97
C LEU A 560 -6.07 -13.47 -26.47
N ARG A 561 -6.58 -14.47 -27.20
CA ARG A 561 -6.36 -15.88 -26.87
C ARG A 561 -4.89 -16.28 -26.98
N ALA A 562 -4.16 -15.78 -27.99
CA ALA A 562 -2.72 -16.00 -28.10
C ALA A 562 -1.97 -15.46 -26.87
N CYS A 563 -2.36 -14.29 -26.35
CA CYS A 563 -1.77 -13.69 -25.15
C CYS A 563 -1.94 -14.55 -23.89
N LEU A 564 -3.00 -15.36 -23.76
CA LEU A 564 -3.17 -16.28 -22.62
C LEU A 564 -2.07 -17.35 -22.56
N SER A 565 -1.40 -17.60 -23.70
CA SER A 565 -0.28 -18.54 -23.83
C SER A 565 1.09 -17.86 -23.97
N ASP A 566 1.18 -16.53 -23.82
CA ASP A 566 2.45 -15.81 -23.97
C ASP A 566 3.47 -16.21 -22.90
N SER A 567 4.76 -16.11 -23.21
CA SER A 567 5.85 -16.30 -22.23
C SER A 567 5.84 -15.27 -21.10
N ASP A 568 5.35 -14.06 -21.35
CA ASP A 568 5.25 -12.98 -20.39
C ASP A 568 4.03 -13.17 -19.47
N PRO A 569 4.24 -13.48 -18.18
CA PRO A 569 3.14 -13.76 -17.26
C PRO A 569 2.23 -12.56 -17.03
N TRP A 570 2.69 -11.33 -17.21
CA TRP A 570 1.81 -10.17 -17.06
C TRP A 570 0.90 -9.98 -18.26
N LEU A 571 1.39 -10.24 -19.47
CA LEU A 571 0.53 -10.23 -20.65
C LEU A 571 -0.55 -11.30 -20.56
N GLN A 572 -0.22 -12.48 -20.01
CA GLN A 572 -1.21 -13.52 -19.70
C GLN A 572 -2.25 -13.02 -18.68
N SER A 573 -1.81 -12.37 -17.60
CA SER A 573 -2.71 -11.78 -16.60
C SER A 573 -3.64 -10.73 -17.20
N LEU A 574 -3.12 -9.78 -17.99
CA LEU A 574 -3.91 -8.75 -18.64
C LEU A 574 -4.92 -9.34 -19.61
N ALA A 575 -4.54 -10.35 -20.40
CA ALA A 575 -5.45 -11.02 -21.32
C ALA A 575 -6.57 -11.76 -20.57
N ALA A 576 -6.24 -12.47 -19.49
CA ALA A 576 -7.24 -13.13 -18.64
C ALA A 576 -8.21 -12.12 -17.98
N GLU A 577 -7.75 -10.90 -17.70
CA GLU A 577 -8.59 -9.81 -17.17
C GLU A 577 -9.44 -9.12 -18.25
N ALA A 578 -8.96 -9.07 -19.50
CA ALA A 578 -9.69 -8.49 -20.62
C ALA A 578 -10.82 -9.40 -21.15
N VAL A 579 -10.57 -10.72 -21.26
CA VAL A 579 -11.50 -11.69 -21.88
C VAL A 579 -12.93 -11.64 -21.31
N PRO A 580 -13.16 -11.52 -19.98
CA PRO A 580 -14.52 -11.47 -19.44
C PRO A 580 -15.36 -10.27 -19.91
N ASN A 581 -14.74 -9.18 -20.40
CA ASN A 581 -15.40 -7.99 -20.94
C ASN A 581 -15.91 -8.16 -22.38
N LEU A 582 -15.45 -9.18 -23.10
CA LEU A 582 -15.86 -9.45 -24.48
C LEU A 582 -17.31 -9.96 -24.53
N SER A 583 -17.87 -10.09 -25.74
CA SER A 583 -19.23 -10.62 -25.88
C SER A 583 -19.36 -12.04 -25.31
N PRO A 584 -20.57 -12.46 -24.89
CA PRO A 584 -20.78 -13.77 -24.26
C PRO A 584 -20.27 -14.96 -25.08
N ALA A 585 -20.42 -14.91 -26.42
CA ALA A 585 -19.96 -15.97 -27.30
C ALA A 585 -18.42 -16.05 -27.34
N VAL A 586 -17.75 -14.91 -27.48
CA VAL A 586 -16.29 -14.82 -27.57
C VAL A 586 -15.63 -15.23 -26.26
N ARG A 587 -16.10 -14.70 -25.11
CA ARG A 587 -15.52 -15.06 -23.81
C ARG A 587 -15.73 -16.55 -23.47
N LYS A 588 -16.87 -17.14 -23.88
CA LYS A 588 -17.13 -18.59 -23.71
C LYS A 588 -16.14 -19.43 -24.53
N ALA A 589 -15.77 -18.99 -25.73
CA ALA A 589 -14.77 -19.69 -26.56
C ALA A 589 -13.36 -19.69 -25.94
N CYS A 590 -13.07 -18.77 -25.01
CA CYS A 590 -11.77 -18.67 -24.34
C CYS A 590 -11.63 -19.57 -23.09
N VAL A 591 -12.69 -20.29 -22.68
CA VAL A 591 -12.69 -21.10 -21.44
C VAL A 591 -11.60 -22.17 -21.47
N SER A 592 -11.42 -22.85 -22.60
CA SER A 592 -10.39 -23.88 -22.74
C SER A 592 -8.98 -23.32 -22.58
N ASP A 593 -8.70 -22.15 -23.18
CA ASP A 593 -7.39 -21.49 -23.06
C ASP A 593 -7.11 -21.03 -21.64
N LEU A 594 -8.12 -20.49 -20.94
CA LEU A 594 -8.02 -20.10 -19.53
C LEU A 594 -7.77 -21.31 -18.62
N LEU A 595 -8.46 -22.43 -18.83
CA LEU A 595 -8.22 -23.66 -18.08
C LEU A 595 -6.79 -24.18 -18.32
N ALA A 596 -6.32 -24.20 -19.58
CA ALA A 596 -4.95 -24.58 -19.92
C ALA A 596 -3.90 -23.66 -19.25
N MET A 597 -4.16 -22.35 -19.25
CA MET A 597 -3.31 -21.36 -18.58
C MET A 597 -3.18 -21.66 -17.07
N THR A 598 -4.24 -22.15 -16.41
CA THR A 598 -4.14 -22.54 -14.99
C THR A 598 -3.24 -23.74 -14.72
N LEU A 599 -2.79 -24.48 -15.73
CA LEU A 599 -1.90 -25.64 -15.56
C LEU A 599 -0.44 -25.31 -15.84
N ARG A 600 -0.17 -24.18 -16.48
CA ARG A 600 1.17 -23.82 -16.93
C ARG A 600 2.07 -23.47 -15.74
N SER A 601 3.30 -23.96 -15.79
CA SER A 601 4.39 -23.41 -15.00
C SER A 601 5.06 -22.28 -15.79
N ASN A 602 5.54 -21.26 -15.08
CA ASN A 602 6.31 -20.18 -15.69
C ASN A 602 7.44 -19.79 -14.71
N PRO A 603 8.72 -19.96 -15.08
CA PRO A 603 9.84 -19.59 -14.20
C PRO A 603 9.84 -18.10 -13.81
N ALA A 604 9.28 -17.22 -14.65
CA ALA A 604 9.12 -15.79 -14.35
C ALA A 604 7.91 -15.48 -13.43
N ASP A 605 7.09 -16.48 -13.14
CA ASP A 605 5.94 -16.40 -12.24
C ASP A 605 5.85 -17.67 -11.36
N PRO A 606 6.83 -17.89 -10.48
CA PRO A 606 6.90 -19.11 -9.66
C PRO A 606 5.73 -19.23 -8.68
N ARG A 607 5.10 -18.10 -8.33
CA ARG A 607 3.91 -18.04 -7.46
C ARG A 607 2.59 -18.17 -8.23
N ARG A 608 2.65 -18.24 -9.56
CA ARG A 608 1.50 -18.48 -10.46
C ARG A 608 0.43 -17.40 -10.30
N MET A 609 0.84 -16.15 -10.25
CA MET A 609 -0.04 -14.98 -10.24
C MET A 609 -0.85 -14.86 -11.55
N SER A 610 -0.33 -15.34 -12.66
CA SER A 610 -1.07 -15.53 -13.90
C SER A 610 -2.26 -16.47 -13.70
N GLN A 611 -2.08 -17.62 -13.02
CA GLN A 611 -3.16 -18.53 -12.64
C GLN A 611 -4.23 -17.81 -11.81
N ARG A 612 -3.88 -16.83 -10.97
CA ARG A 612 -4.86 -16.02 -10.23
C ARG A 612 -5.77 -15.23 -11.16
N SER A 613 -5.22 -14.56 -12.17
CA SER A 613 -6.04 -13.82 -13.16
C SER A 613 -6.97 -14.76 -13.91
N ALA A 614 -6.50 -15.95 -14.31
CA ALA A 614 -7.34 -16.96 -14.96
C ALA A 614 -8.44 -17.52 -14.03
N ALA A 615 -8.09 -17.83 -12.77
CA ALA A 615 -9.05 -18.29 -11.77
C ALA A 615 -10.16 -17.27 -11.52
N VAL A 616 -9.79 -15.98 -11.50
CA VAL A 616 -10.75 -14.88 -11.35
C VAL A 616 -11.64 -14.76 -12.59
N ALA A 617 -11.07 -14.80 -13.78
CA ALA A 617 -11.82 -14.75 -15.05
C ALA A 617 -12.85 -15.89 -15.15
N LEU A 618 -12.47 -17.09 -14.71
CA LEU A 618 -13.32 -18.28 -14.77
C LEU A 618 -14.37 -18.30 -13.65
N PHE A 619 -14.00 -18.01 -12.40
CA PHE A 619 -14.79 -18.40 -11.23
C PHE A 619 -15.05 -17.31 -10.19
N ALA A 620 -14.48 -16.10 -10.34
CA ALA A 620 -14.63 -15.09 -9.28
C ALA A 620 -16.09 -14.72 -9.00
N PRO A 621 -16.44 -14.41 -7.74
CA PRO A 621 -17.81 -14.19 -7.30
C PRO A 621 -18.43 -12.83 -7.67
N PHE A 622 -17.82 -11.99 -8.52
CA PHE A 622 -18.36 -10.64 -8.75
C PHE A 622 -19.52 -10.65 -9.74
N PRO A 623 -20.70 -10.23 -9.26
CA PRO A 623 -21.32 -9.05 -9.84
C PRO A 623 -21.53 -7.95 -8.79
N GLY A 624 -21.05 -6.77 -9.15
CA GLY A 624 -21.16 -5.48 -8.48
C GLY A 624 -20.59 -4.42 -9.44
N THR A 625 -20.43 -3.16 -9.03
CA THR A 625 -19.90 -2.06 -9.89
C THR A 625 -18.43 -2.20 -10.33
N ARG A 626 -17.80 -3.37 -10.17
CA ARG A 626 -16.33 -3.57 -10.16
C ARG A 626 -15.77 -4.46 -11.27
N GLY A 627 -16.51 -4.66 -12.36
CA GLY A 627 -16.00 -5.33 -13.55
C GLY A 627 -16.89 -6.45 -14.08
N PRO A 628 -16.44 -7.14 -15.14
CA PRO A 628 -17.24 -8.14 -15.83
C PRO A 628 -17.46 -9.37 -14.96
N ARG A 629 -18.66 -9.94 -15.08
CA ARG A 629 -19.02 -11.20 -14.45
C ARG A 629 -18.11 -12.32 -14.96
N SER A 630 -17.61 -13.17 -14.06
CA SER A 630 -16.79 -14.33 -14.43
C SER A 630 -17.52 -15.26 -15.41
N ILE A 631 -16.77 -15.97 -16.24
CA ILE A 631 -17.30 -16.67 -17.42
C ILE A 631 -18.15 -17.89 -17.01
N LEU A 632 -17.77 -18.58 -15.92
CA LEU A 632 -18.44 -19.78 -15.41
C LEU A 632 -19.25 -19.51 -14.11
N ALA A 633 -19.68 -18.27 -13.91
CA ALA A 633 -20.41 -17.86 -12.70
C ALA A 633 -21.73 -18.62 -12.49
N ASP A 634 -22.41 -19.02 -13.56
CA ASP A 634 -23.75 -19.62 -13.51
C ASP A 634 -23.74 -21.13 -13.67
N SER A 635 -22.99 -21.65 -14.64
CA SER A 635 -23.04 -23.06 -15.04
C SER A 635 -21.67 -23.59 -15.49
N LEU A 636 -21.48 -24.90 -15.33
CA LEU A 636 -20.36 -25.67 -15.88
C LEU A 636 -20.76 -26.50 -17.12
N GLU A 637 -21.97 -26.29 -17.63
CA GLU A 637 -22.48 -27.01 -18.80
C GLU A 637 -21.60 -26.77 -20.04
N GLY A 638 -21.27 -27.84 -20.75
CA GLY A 638 -20.41 -27.80 -21.93
C GLY A 638 -18.92 -27.55 -21.64
N VAL A 639 -18.50 -27.48 -20.37
CA VAL A 639 -17.09 -27.40 -20.00
C VAL A 639 -16.47 -28.80 -19.97
N ASP A 640 -15.43 -29.02 -20.77
CA ASP A 640 -14.70 -30.29 -20.83
C ASP A 640 -14.11 -30.67 -19.46
N ARG A 641 -14.60 -31.77 -18.89
CA ARG A 641 -14.16 -32.28 -17.58
C ARG A 641 -12.70 -32.74 -17.59
N LYS A 642 -12.18 -33.16 -18.74
CA LYS A 642 -10.75 -33.52 -18.88
C LYS A 642 -9.83 -32.31 -18.66
N GLN A 643 -10.32 -31.09 -18.90
CA GLN A 643 -9.60 -29.84 -18.64
C GLN A 643 -9.96 -29.25 -17.27
N LEU A 644 -11.24 -29.34 -16.87
CA LEU A 644 -11.72 -28.74 -15.63
C LEU A 644 -11.09 -29.35 -14.37
N TYR A 645 -11.03 -30.68 -14.29
CA TYR A 645 -10.51 -31.36 -13.10
C TYR A 645 -9.04 -31.05 -12.79
N PRO A 646 -8.09 -31.17 -13.75
CA PRO A 646 -6.72 -30.80 -13.46
C PRO A 646 -6.59 -29.30 -13.15
N ALA A 647 -7.37 -28.42 -13.79
CA ALA A 647 -7.36 -26.99 -13.51
C ALA A 647 -7.76 -26.69 -12.06
N ILE A 648 -8.89 -27.24 -11.59
CA ILE A 648 -9.34 -27.15 -10.20
C ILE A 648 -8.29 -27.71 -9.24
N ALA A 649 -7.78 -28.91 -9.50
CA ALA A 649 -6.74 -29.51 -8.67
C ALA A 649 -5.48 -28.64 -8.56
N SER A 650 -5.09 -27.99 -9.65
CA SER A 650 -3.94 -27.10 -9.69
C SER A 650 -4.17 -25.79 -8.92
N MET A 651 -5.36 -25.19 -9.04
CA MET A 651 -5.72 -23.95 -8.34
C MET A 651 -5.87 -24.15 -6.83
N LEU A 652 -6.41 -25.30 -6.39
CA LEU A 652 -6.57 -25.63 -4.97
C LEU A 652 -5.23 -25.80 -4.24
N GLN A 653 -4.13 -25.99 -4.97
CA GLN A 653 -2.78 -26.08 -4.43
C GLN A 653 -2.02 -24.74 -4.45
N ASN A 654 -2.55 -23.70 -5.09
CA ASN A 654 -1.87 -22.40 -5.22
C ASN A 654 -1.57 -21.78 -3.84
N GLU A 655 -0.48 -21.04 -3.69
CA GLU A 655 -0.10 -20.44 -2.40
C GLU A 655 -0.96 -19.23 -2.01
N ASP A 656 -1.69 -18.63 -2.96
CA ASP A 656 -2.61 -17.51 -2.77
C ASP A 656 -4.04 -18.01 -2.52
N SER A 657 -4.58 -17.65 -1.35
CA SER A 657 -5.94 -17.97 -0.96
C SER A 657 -7.02 -17.40 -1.87
N VAL A 658 -6.75 -16.31 -2.61
CA VAL A 658 -7.71 -15.75 -3.58
C VAL A 658 -7.99 -16.76 -4.69
N VAL A 659 -6.94 -17.48 -5.14
CA VAL A 659 -7.06 -18.51 -6.18
C VAL A 659 -7.89 -19.68 -5.68
N ARG A 660 -7.58 -20.19 -4.47
CA ARG A 660 -8.34 -21.31 -3.88
C ARG A 660 -9.80 -20.92 -3.62
N SER A 661 -10.04 -19.70 -3.12
CA SER A 661 -11.38 -19.22 -2.80
C SER A 661 -12.24 -18.94 -4.03
N ALA A 662 -11.64 -18.61 -5.19
CA ALA A 662 -12.37 -18.54 -6.45
C ALA A 662 -12.99 -19.90 -6.82
N VAL A 663 -12.23 -20.99 -6.65
CA VAL A 663 -12.71 -22.37 -6.91
C VAL A 663 -13.86 -22.77 -6.00
N GLY A 664 -13.86 -22.37 -4.73
CA GLY A 664 -14.91 -22.73 -3.77
C GLY A 664 -16.33 -22.39 -4.22
N ARG A 665 -16.51 -21.39 -5.10
CA ARG A 665 -17.81 -21.00 -5.67
C ARG A 665 -18.37 -22.01 -6.67
N VAL A 666 -17.50 -22.83 -7.24
CA VAL A 666 -17.86 -23.87 -8.20
C VAL A 666 -18.50 -25.07 -7.50
N TYR A 667 -18.26 -25.28 -6.21
CA TYR A 667 -18.70 -26.47 -5.48
C TYR A 667 -20.22 -26.68 -5.47
N ALA A 668 -21.01 -25.61 -5.53
CA ALA A 668 -22.47 -25.71 -5.63
C ALA A 668 -22.96 -26.16 -7.02
N LYS A 669 -22.08 -26.20 -8.02
CA LYS A 669 -22.36 -26.53 -9.43
C LYS A 669 -21.76 -27.86 -9.87
N LEU A 670 -21.03 -28.53 -8.98
CA LEU A 670 -20.46 -29.85 -9.25
C LEU A 670 -21.58 -30.89 -9.19
N SER A 671 -21.63 -31.78 -10.19
CA SER A 671 -22.43 -33.00 -10.12
C SER A 671 -21.82 -33.99 -9.11
N ASP A 672 -22.56 -35.02 -8.73
CA ASP A 672 -22.05 -36.07 -7.84
C ASP A 672 -20.77 -36.72 -8.40
N GLU A 673 -20.71 -36.98 -9.72
CA GLU A 673 -19.52 -37.49 -10.38
C GLU A 673 -18.34 -36.51 -10.26
N ASP A 674 -18.58 -35.22 -10.51
CA ASP A 674 -17.55 -34.19 -10.38
C ASP A 674 -17.00 -34.13 -8.96
N VAL A 675 -17.88 -34.20 -7.94
CA VAL A 675 -17.47 -34.19 -6.53
C VAL A 675 -16.60 -35.41 -6.24
N VAL A 676 -17.00 -36.62 -6.65
CA VAL A 676 -16.19 -37.82 -6.38
C VAL A 676 -14.78 -37.68 -6.97
N ARG A 677 -14.66 -37.14 -8.19
CA ARG A 677 -13.35 -36.94 -8.86
C ARG A 677 -12.50 -35.87 -8.18
N LEU A 678 -13.10 -34.81 -7.63
CA LEU A 678 -12.39 -33.67 -7.04
C LEU A 678 -12.20 -33.78 -5.52
N LEU A 679 -12.92 -34.65 -4.84
CA LEU A 679 -12.86 -34.81 -3.39
C LEU A 679 -11.42 -35.04 -2.86
N PRO A 680 -10.55 -35.83 -3.52
CA PRO A 680 -9.16 -36.01 -3.09
C PRO A 680 -8.33 -34.71 -3.04
N VAL A 681 -8.70 -33.68 -3.81
CA VAL A 681 -8.02 -32.37 -3.81
C VAL A 681 -8.78 -31.30 -3.02
N ILE A 682 -10.09 -31.45 -2.87
CA ILE A 682 -10.92 -30.56 -2.02
C ILE A 682 -10.58 -30.75 -0.54
N LEU A 683 -10.44 -31.99 -0.07
CA LEU A 683 -10.19 -32.27 1.36
C LEU A 683 -8.88 -31.63 1.86
N PRO A 684 -7.71 -31.80 1.21
CA PRO A 684 -6.49 -31.09 1.62
C PRO A 684 -6.63 -29.57 1.60
N ALA A 685 -7.44 -29.01 0.71
CA ALA A 685 -7.69 -27.57 0.64
C ALA A 685 -8.59 -27.05 1.76
N ILE A 686 -9.43 -27.91 2.37
CA ILE A 686 -10.16 -27.61 3.62
C ILE A 686 -9.21 -27.65 4.81
N GLU A 687 -8.35 -28.66 4.89
CA GLU A 687 -7.44 -28.87 6.01
C GLU A 687 -6.32 -27.81 6.05
N ARG A 688 -5.72 -27.51 4.90
CA ARG A 688 -4.51 -26.71 4.81
C ARG A 688 -4.81 -25.30 4.33
N LEU A 689 -4.55 -24.35 5.20
CA LEU A 689 -4.62 -22.94 4.87
C LEU A 689 -3.60 -22.58 3.78
N ALA A 690 -3.96 -21.63 2.91
CA ALA A 690 -3.01 -21.13 1.92
C ALA A 690 -1.91 -20.29 2.62
N PRO A 691 -0.64 -20.39 2.20
CA PRO A 691 0.47 -19.62 2.78
C PRO A 691 0.35 -18.08 2.70
N SER A 692 -0.38 -17.55 1.71
CA SER A 692 -0.57 -16.11 1.48
C SER A 692 -2.04 -15.69 1.62
N ASN A 693 -2.24 -14.39 1.83
CA ASN A 693 -3.56 -13.75 1.91
C ASN A 693 -4.47 -14.39 2.96
N GLU A 694 -4.00 -14.46 4.21
CA GLU A 694 -4.71 -14.99 5.38
C GLU A 694 -6.19 -14.54 5.45
N MET A 695 -6.47 -13.28 5.10
CA MET A 695 -7.82 -12.71 5.07
C MET A 695 -8.84 -13.44 4.17
N PHE A 696 -8.39 -14.11 3.11
CA PHE A 696 -9.24 -14.86 2.18
C PHE A 696 -9.05 -16.38 2.30
N GLY A 697 -8.27 -16.84 3.29
CA GLY A 697 -7.90 -18.24 3.48
C GLY A 697 -9.08 -19.19 3.75
N ASP A 698 -10.20 -18.65 4.23
CA ASP A 698 -11.34 -19.44 4.70
C ASP A 698 -12.43 -19.68 3.67
N GLY A 699 -12.42 -18.93 2.57
CA GLY A 699 -13.46 -19.03 1.55
C GLY A 699 -13.57 -20.45 1.00
N VAL A 700 -12.45 -21.02 0.55
CA VAL A 700 -12.42 -22.40 0.03
C VAL A 700 -12.71 -23.45 1.10
N ARG A 701 -12.24 -23.24 2.34
CA ARG A 701 -12.37 -24.20 3.43
C ARG A 701 -13.84 -24.32 3.85
N THR A 702 -14.48 -23.19 4.09
CA THR A 702 -15.90 -23.12 4.47
C THR A 702 -16.82 -23.57 3.33
N ALA A 703 -16.50 -23.24 2.08
CA ALA A 703 -17.22 -23.78 0.92
C ALA A 703 -17.11 -25.31 0.81
N GLY A 704 -15.93 -25.87 1.09
CA GLY A 704 -15.74 -27.32 1.14
C GLY A 704 -16.54 -27.97 2.26
N LEU A 705 -16.56 -27.40 3.46
CA LEU A 705 -17.38 -27.89 4.58
C LEU A 705 -18.89 -27.82 4.26
N ASP A 706 -19.34 -26.75 3.61
CA ASP A 706 -20.70 -26.65 3.10
C ASP A 706 -21.02 -27.80 2.15
N LEU A 707 -20.14 -28.08 1.17
CA LEU A 707 -20.29 -29.21 0.25
C LEU A 707 -20.38 -30.56 0.98
N LEU A 708 -19.45 -30.85 1.89
CA LEU A 708 -19.46 -32.11 2.64
C LEU A 708 -20.75 -32.28 3.46
N SER A 709 -21.23 -31.19 4.07
CA SER A 709 -22.45 -31.21 4.88
C SER A 709 -23.72 -31.45 4.05
N ARG A 710 -23.83 -30.89 2.84
CA ARG A 710 -24.97 -31.15 1.94
C ARG A 710 -25.01 -32.60 1.46
N LEU A 711 -23.85 -33.25 1.40
CA LEU A 711 -23.71 -34.66 0.99
C LEU A 711 -23.68 -35.62 2.18
N HIS A 712 -23.80 -35.11 3.41
CA HIS A 712 -23.72 -35.88 4.66
C HIS A 712 -22.48 -36.79 4.76
N ILE A 713 -21.33 -36.31 4.29
CA ILE A 713 -20.05 -37.03 4.39
C ILE A 713 -19.55 -36.95 5.83
N ARG A 714 -19.48 -38.09 6.53
CA ARG A 714 -19.26 -38.18 7.99
C ARG A 714 -18.05 -37.37 8.47
N GLU A 715 -16.93 -37.46 7.75
CA GLU A 715 -15.65 -36.84 8.07
C GLU A 715 -15.74 -35.30 8.14
N GLY A 716 -16.71 -34.70 7.43
CA GLY A 716 -16.94 -33.27 7.46
C GLY A 716 -17.29 -32.71 8.85
N MET A 717 -17.90 -33.53 9.73
CA MET A 717 -18.17 -33.12 11.12
C MET A 717 -16.88 -32.85 11.91
N HIS A 718 -15.87 -33.70 11.77
CA HIS A 718 -14.59 -33.51 12.45
C HIS A 718 -13.79 -32.34 11.85
N LEU A 719 -13.83 -32.18 10.51
CA LEU A 719 -13.19 -31.05 9.84
C LEU A 719 -13.79 -29.71 10.29
N CYS A 720 -15.11 -29.63 10.53
CA CYS A 720 -15.75 -28.43 11.06
C CYS A 720 -15.11 -27.98 12.38
N ILE A 721 -14.82 -28.92 13.30
CA ILE A 721 -14.16 -28.61 14.57
C ILE A 721 -12.73 -28.12 14.35
N GLN A 722 -11.98 -28.78 13.46
CA GLN A 722 -10.58 -28.42 13.18
C GLN A 722 -10.45 -27.02 12.55
N VAL A 723 -11.39 -26.62 11.68
CA VAL A 723 -11.34 -25.34 10.96
C VAL A 723 -11.75 -24.13 11.83
N MET A 724 -12.40 -24.34 12.99
CA MET A 724 -12.83 -23.21 13.85
C MET A 724 -11.67 -22.33 14.30
N GLU A 725 -10.55 -22.92 14.73
CA GLU A 725 -9.29 -22.23 15.07
C GLU A 725 -9.52 -20.98 15.96
N PRO A 726 -9.91 -21.14 17.24
CA PRO A 726 -10.44 -20.07 18.11
C PRO A 726 -9.57 -18.81 18.25
N GLU A 727 -8.26 -18.96 18.10
CA GLU A 727 -7.28 -17.88 18.28
C GLU A 727 -6.95 -17.12 16.99
N ARG A 728 -7.31 -17.65 15.82
CA ARG A 728 -6.89 -17.08 14.52
C ARG A 728 -7.83 -15.95 14.07
N TRP A 729 -7.29 -15.00 13.30
CA TRP A 729 -8.07 -13.89 12.71
C TRP A 729 -9.28 -14.41 11.92
N GLY A 730 -10.41 -13.68 11.91
CA GLY A 730 -11.61 -14.06 11.14
C GLY A 730 -12.47 -15.18 11.74
N GLU A 731 -12.12 -15.66 12.95
CA GLU A 731 -12.72 -16.82 13.60
C GLU A 731 -14.26 -16.75 13.72
N LYS A 732 -14.85 -15.61 14.10
CA LYS A 732 -16.31 -15.50 14.24
C LYS A 732 -17.06 -16.00 12.99
N ASN A 733 -16.61 -15.60 11.81
CA ASN A 733 -17.24 -15.98 10.54
C ASN A 733 -17.02 -17.47 10.24
N ARG A 734 -15.82 -18.01 10.55
CA ARG A 734 -15.53 -19.44 10.41
C ARG A 734 -16.39 -20.29 11.33
N SER A 735 -16.43 -19.98 12.62
CA SER A 735 -17.21 -20.73 13.61
C SER A 735 -18.68 -20.75 13.24
N HIS A 736 -19.22 -19.62 12.79
CA HIS A 736 -20.59 -19.56 12.26
C HIS A 736 -20.79 -20.54 11.09
N ALA A 737 -19.94 -20.49 10.07
CA ALA A 737 -20.04 -21.40 8.92
C ALA A 737 -19.92 -22.88 9.31
N CYS A 738 -18.98 -23.22 10.20
CA CYS A 738 -18.79 -24.58 10.70
C CYS A 738 -20.02 -25.09 11.48
N LEU A 739 -20.61 -24.24 12.34
CA LEU A 739 -21.80 -24.61 13.11
C LEU A 739 -23.02 -24.79 12.20
N THR A 740 -23.20 -23.93 11.19
CA THR A 740 -24.24 -24.10 10.16
C THR A 740 -24.07 -25.41 9.40
N ALA A 741 -22.84 -25.76 9.01
CA ALA A 741 -22.55 -27.04 8.36
C ALA A 741 -22.84 -28.23 9.27
N LEU A 742 -22.48 -28.15 10.56
CA LEU A 742 -22.75 -29.20 11.55
C LEU A 742 -24.25 -29.47 11.76
N GLN A 743 -25.08 -28.42 11.77
CA GLN A 743 -26.53 -28.57 11.94
C GLN A 743 -27.17 -29.49 10.88
N ARG A 744 -26.65 -29.51 9.65
CA ARG A 744 -27.18 -30.38 8.57
C ARG A 744 -26.97 -31.87 8.81
N TYR A 745 -26.04 -32.27 9.68
CA TYR A 745 -25.85 -33.68 10.02
C TYR A 745 -26.86 -34.18 11.06
N GLY A 746 -27.74 -33.30 11.57
CA GLY A 746 -28.83 -33.67 12.46
C GLY A 746 -28.36 -34.32 13.77
N THR A 747 -28.98 -35.43 14.15
CA THR A 747 -28.66 -36.20 15.37
C THR A 747 -27.21 -36.70 15.41
N HIS A 748 -26.58 -36.91 14.25
CA HIS A 748 -25.18 -37.37 14.19
C HIS A 748 -24.20 -36.31 14.71
N ALA A 749 -24.51 -35.01 14.53
CA ALA A 749 -23.67 -33.91 15.02
C ALA A 749 -23.61 -33.83 16.55
N LYS A 750 -24.52 -34.49 17.28
CA LYS A 750 -24.49 -34.56 18.76
C LYS A 750 -23.21 -35.22 19.28
N THR A 751 -22.61 -36.10 18.49
CA THR A 751 -21.30 -36.69 18.79
C THR A 751 -20.17 -35.66 18.89
N MET A 752 -20.34 -34.46 18.33
CA MET A 752 -19.36 -33.36 18.40
C MET A 752 -19.54 -32.44 19.62
N LEU A 753 -20.63 -32.57 20.40
CA LEU A 753 -20.91 -31.67 21.54
C LEU A 753 -19.74 -31.56 22.54
N PRO A 754 -19.05 -32.64 22.95
CA PRO A 754 -17.89 -32.52 23.83
C PRO A 754 -16.75 -31.68 23.24
N LYS A 755 -16.54 -31.78 21.91
CA LYS A 755 -15.51 -30.98 21.22
C LYS A 755 -15.92 -29.52 21.07
N LEU A 756 -17.22 -29.26 20.83
CA LEU A 756 -17.76 -27.90 20.78
C LEU A 756 -17.67 -27.20 22.13
N GLN A 757 -17.82 -27.94 23.24
CA GLN A 757 -17.59 -27.42 24.58
C GLN A 757 -16.12 -27.00 24.78
N ALA A 758 -15.16 -27.82 24.33
CA ALA A 758 -13.75 -27.46 24.38
C ALA A 758 -13.43 -26.21 23.51
N VAL A 759 -14.02 -26.10 22.31
CA VAL A 759 -13.91 -24.89 21.48
C VAL A 759 -14.48 -23.68 22.22
N ARG A 760 -15.63 -23.83 22.88
CA ARG A 760 -16.26 -22.76 23.64
C ARG A 760 -15.39 -22.26 24.80
N GLU A 761 -14.67 -23.15 25.47
CA GLU A 761 -13.67 -22.80 26.50
C GLU A 761 -12.48 -22.04 25.91
N GLN A 762 -11.99 -22.46 24.75
CA GLN A 762 -10.92 -21.76 24.02
C GLN A 762 -11.36 -20.34 23.59
N LEU A 763 -12.61 -20.15 23.16
CA LEU A 763 -13.14 -18.82 22.83
C LEU A 763 -13.20 -17.90 24.06
N VAL A 764 -13.49 -18.44 25.26
CA VAL A 764 -13.41 -17.69 26.52
C VAL A 764 -11.96 -17.32 26.84
N ALA A 765 -11.03 -18.28 26.72
CA ALA A 765 -9.62 -18.05 26.95
C ALA A 765 -9.05 -16.98 26.00
N ALA A 766 -9.49 -17.00 24.73
CA ALA A 766 -9.17 -16.00 23.71
C ALA A 766 -9.92 -14.66 23.88
N ARG A 767 -10.72 -14.51 24.95
CA ARG A 767 -11.45 -13.29 25.35
C ARG A 767 -12.36 -12.74 24.25
N LYS A 768 -13.08 -13.64 23.56
CA LYS A 768 -14.09 -13.22 22.58
C LYS A 768 -15.27 -12.49 23.25
N SER A 769 -15.99 -11.67 22.48
CA SER A 769 -17.08 -10.85 23.02
C SER A 769 -18.24 -11.70 23.51
N LYS A 770 -19.03 -11.18 24.46
CA LYS A 770 -20.20 -11.87 25.01
C LYS A 770 -21.22 -12.20 23.93
N GLU A 771 -21.40 -11.31 22.97
CA GLU A 771 -22.31 -11.47 21.84
C GLU A 771 -21.88 -12.66 20.97
N HIS A 772 -20.59 -12.76 20.68
CA HIS A 772 -20.06 -13.89 19.91
C HIS A 772 -20.23 -15.22 20.65
N LEU A 773 -19.95 -15.25 21.96
CA LEU A 773 -20.15 -16.44 22.78
C LEU A 773 -21.62 -16.86 22.83
N ALA A 774 -22.55 -15.91 22.94
CA ALA A 774 -23.99 -16.19 22.92
C ALA A 774 -24.48 -16.71 21.56
N GLU A 775 -23.97 -16.15 20.45
CA GLU A 775 -24.24 -16.65 19.10
C GLU A 775 -23.75 -18.10 18.94
N PHE A 776 -22.56 -18.41 19.46
CA PHE A 776 -22.00 -19.76 19.47
C PHE A 776 -22.89 -20.73 20.28
N ASP A 777 -23.23 -20.37 21.51
CA ASP A 777 -24.05 -21.20 22.41
C ASP A 777 -25.43 -21.50 21.80
N LYS A 778 -26.06 -20.49 21.17
CA LYS A 778 -27.33 -20.66 20.47
C LYS A 778 -27.24 -21.70 19.35
N ALA A 779 -26.17 -21.65 18.56
CA ALA A 779 -25.98 -22.58 17.46
C ALA A 779 -25.67 -24.01 17.94
N VAL A 780 -24.94 -24.16 19.06
CA VAL A 780 -24.71 -25.46 19.71
C VAL A 780 -26.01 -26.04 20.29
N ALA A 781 -26.84 -25.22 20.92
CA ALA A 781 -28.15 -25.64 21.43
C ALA A 781 -29.06 -26.17 20.31
N ALA A 782 -29.03 -25.54 19.12
CA ALA A 782 -29.75 -26.04 17.95
C ALA A 782 -29.28 -27.44 17.51
N ILE A 783 -27.97 -27.72 17.54
CA ILE A 783 -27.42 -29.06 17.27
C ILE A 783 -27.93 -30.08 18.31
N GLN A 784 -27.92 -29.70 19.59
CA GLN A 784 -28.39 -30.57 20.67
C GLN A 784 -29.88 -30.90 20.55
N ALA A 785 -30.69 -29.90 20.15
CA ALA A 785 -32.13 -30.03 19.97
C ALA A 785 -32.54 -30.78 18.69
N SER A 786 -31.62 -31.00 17.74
CA SER A 786 -31.93 -31.64 16.46
C SER A 786 -32.51 -33.04 16.62
N THR A 787 -33.58 -33.32 15.89
CA THR A 787 -34.25 -34.63 15.79
C THR A 787 -34.09 -35.27 14.40
N GLU A 788 -33.69 -34.51 13.39
CA GLU A 788 -33.43 -35.01 12.03
C GLU A 788 -32.28 -36.00 12.03
N THR A 789 -32.42 -37.13 11.32
CA THR A 789 -31.39 -38.17 11.25
C THR A 789 -31.10 -38.51 9.78
N PRO A 790 -30.35 -37.66 9.07
CA PRO A 790 -30.02 -37.90 7.67
C PRO A 790 -29.16 -39.16 7.50
N THR A 791 -29.19 -39.75 6.30
CA THR A 791 -28.31 -40.87 5.95
C THR A 791 -26.88 -40.36 5.80
N LEU A 792 -25.97 -40.86 6.63
CA LEU A 792 -24.55 -40.57 6.51
C LEU A 792 -23.90 -41.43 5.42
N VAL A 793 -22.90 -40.85 4.76
CA VAL A 793 -22.02 -41.57 3.85
C VAL A 793 -20.59 -41.44 4.37
N ASP A 794 -19.87 -42.55 4.48
CA ASP A 794 -18.44 -42.51 4.79
C ASP A 794 -17.66 -42.07 3.55
N LEU A 795 -16.57 -41.30 3.73
CA LEU A 795 -15.79 -40.76 2.63
C LEU A 795 -15.34 -41.85 1.63
N ARG A 796 -14.87 -43.00 2.13
CA ARG A 796 -14.45 -44.13 1.27
C ARG A 796 -15.62 -44.69 0.47
N ALA A 797 -16.80 -44.80 1.09
CA ALA A 797 -18.01 -45.28 0.42
C ALA A 797 -18.49 -44.26 -0.63
N PHE A 798 -18.38 -42.96 -0.36
CA PHE A 798 -18.68 -41.91 -1.32
C PHE A 798 -17.71 -41.95 -2.51
N GLN A 799 -16.41 -42.11 -2.25
CA GLN A 799 -15.38 -42.20 -3.29
C GLN A 799 -15.53 -43.43 -4.19
N ALA A 800 -16.00 -44.56 -3.64
CA ALA A 800 -16.24 -45.78 -4.40
C ALA A 800 -17.36 -45.64 -5.44
N ARG A 801 -18.20 -44.60 -5.38
CA ARG A 801 -19.28 -44.35 -6.35
C ARG A 801 -18.77 -44.05 -7.77
N ALA A 802 -17.51 -43.69 -7.97
CA ALA A 802 -16.92 -43.47 -9.30
C ALA A 802 -16.36 -44.74 -9.97
N ALA A 803 -16.38 -45.89 -9.27
CA ALA A 803 -15.93 -47.17 -9.81
C ALA A 803 -17.07 -48.01 -10.43
N ASN A 804 -18.31 -47.54 -10.27
CA ASN A 804 -19.53 -48.06 -10.87
C ASN A 804 -20.11 -47.00 -11.81
#